data_AF-A0A7X5RLG6-F1
#
_entry.id   AF-A0A7X5RLG6-F1
#
_cell.length_a   1.000
_cell.length_b   1.000
_cell.length_c   1.000
_cell.angle_alpha   90.00
_cell.angle_beta   90.00
_cell.angle_gamma   90.00
#
_symmetry.space_group_name_H-M   'P 1'
#
loop_
_entity.id
_entity.type
_entity.pdbx_description
1 polymer ?
#
loop_
_entity_poly.entity_id
_entity_poly.type
_entity_poly.pdbx_seq_one_letter_code
_entity_poly.pdbx_strand_id
1 'polypeptide(L)'
;MPRAVIIAVGDLSLHPIKTLLEEHSISCEIVTVTNAEALKNIDDSSSVANVERPQPECLCVHTQNNVFKQAKAFSNIETLLVYSAPETYLAQKLASAEGDISIVKHMQQWKANLSEAIQISERNDGIKLSSLDDICQNPKHFIENAFGKEYEPSIKAPEPTLIEQAFLLIAAAELVDSDALYELYDDALSSGTLFGEFTVHLSPNADTLKANKNTLQELTDSLRDISDEVLRLQQQLDQSNEGYVLKSSEYENVQEELAKLKEEFFSVKQSDTEKLETLSALTKQKLEAEGRISDLEKELDSINEEAQFAQLQIEQLQEELELLVANREAYEKILDEREQLQRKVAQLELELSTEQKSEDLSQLQVAQLQEELEATFGVLDDFKRKEQTYLENAEALESLINTSDSIKQENASLTEQLSTLNNEMEKVVREKEGLNDEVSRFQNKFSKQNEAALNSNVDVERITTELELASLQVVQLQDEVESYYIAMQEMESSFNTGLSSTIMSTNAIQHRVFDKVSAKAISVTGQYITDGYQDIHLKLTSVAFPTGRYLDELEVKLVLISGLPGIEFRMQGGEGLFRAYEDATDEYGPYLRYMLTPEGELPETQRKVLERLNASERLLIMGCISVISQLLLNTDIASSVEVTPQTWREWRKAAIDLAEHIPTLPNWLSFDDVYLREEYRTEGYEHLWLTFTNILHGDVWRNSLDFKVSASAIGASNANEFSDFINIEFREMNDGTAPLVTWPPEETDEFGPKLNIAIDDVESLSDIALQDYQLIQHLVNNLASILEKLRIDGNDIVRGKEQWISAVQAVLNRVPAKPNEDLVSEQTGSTGELEGYSLIYEEVVSEGSYQHIVFSQPGNDTKIKLRAENINSETFDAETYLEFRDGTSEVVYNHSQFFGEDEYGPYVKIPLEKLEELNQVEDASEFKWACGIYSKLQESIHASNDIDELIKLLWKNILNQKSKK
;
A
#
# COMPACT_ATOMS: atom_id res chain seq x y z
N MET A 1 -21.75 -48.40 -25.54
CA MET A 1 -22.40 -48.24 -26.85
C MET A 1 -23.73 -47.55 -26.63
N PRO A 2 -24.11 -46.60 -27.49
CA PRO A 2 -25.36 -45.86 -27.33
C PRO A 2 -26.55 -46.82 -27.44
N ARG A 3 -27.61 -46.56 -26.68
CA ARG A 3 -28.87 -47.33 -26.73
C ARG A 3 -29.72 -46.91 -27.93
N ALA A 4 -29.64 -45.63 -28.29
CA ALA A 4 -30.30 -45.07 -29.46
C ALA A 4 -29.38 -44.13 -30.26
N VAL A 5 -29.55 -44.12 -31.58
CA VAL A 5 -28.94 -43.16 -32.51
C VAL A 5 -30.07 -42.44 -33.24
N ILE A 6 -30.12 -41.13 -33.08
CA ILE A 6 -31.18 -40.25 -33.58
C ILE A 6 -30.62 -39.40 -34.71
N ILE A 7 -31.05 -39.63 -35.94
CA ILE A 7 -30.52 -38.96 -37.13
C ILE A 7 -31.52 -37.90 -37.59
N ALA A 8 -31.07 -36.66 -37.76
CA ALA A 8 -31.89 -35.58 -38.28
C ALA A 8 -32.21 -35.76 -39.77
N VAL A 9 -33.48 -35.60 -40.15
CA VAL A 9 -33.90 -35.51 -41.55
C VAL A 9 -33.56 -34.11 -42.07
N GLY A 10 -32.60 -34.04 -42.99
CA GLY A 10 -32.06 -32.78 -43.47
C GLY A 10 -31.28 -32.04 -42.37
N ASP A 11 -31.41 -30.72 -42.37
CA ASP A 11 -30.73 -29.79 -41.46
C ASP A 11 -31.62 -29.40 -40.26
N LEU A 12 -32.51 -30.31 -39.82
CA LEU A 12 -33.32 -30.16 -38.62
C LEU A 12 -32.45 -30.10 -37.36
N SER A 13 -32.77 -29.21 -36.43
CA SER A 13 -32.11 -29.14 -35.13
C SER A 13 -32.68 -30.20 -34.18
N LEU A 14 -31.80 -31.00 -33.60
CA LEU A 14 -32.12 -32.00 -32.57
C LEU A 14 -31.91 -31.48 -31.14
N HIS A 15 -31.66 -30.17 -30.98
CA HIS A 15 -31.50 -29.56 -29.67
C HIS A 15 -32.68 -29.83 -28.71
N PRO A 16 -33.96 -29.79 -29.16
CA PRO A 16 -35.08 -30.10 -28.27
C PRO A 16 -35.04 -31.53 -27.70
N ILE A 17 -34.58 -32.51 -28.49
CA ILE A 17 -34.41 -33.90 -28.02
C ILE A 17 -33.24 -33.98 -27.04
N LYS A 18 -32.12 -33.29 -27.33
CA LYS A 18 -30.98 -33.24 -26.40
C LYS A 18 -31.40 -32.68 -25.04
N THR A 19 -32.08 -31.54 -25.02
CA THR A 19 -32.60 -30.92 -23.78
C THR A 19 -33.51 -31.89 -23.04
N LEU A 20 -34.44 -32.54 -23.75
CA LEU A 20 -35.33 -33.54 -23.16
C LEU A 20 -34.58 -34.72 -22.51
N LEU A 21 -33.54 -35.22 -23.16
CA LEU A 21 -32.73 -36.34 -22.66
C LEU A 21 -31.89 -35.93 -21.45
N GLU A 22 -31.28 -34.75 -21.48
CA GLU A 22 -30.48 -34.20 -20.38
C GLU A 22 -31.33 -33.95 -19.12
N GLU A 23 -32.56 -33.45 -19.27
CA GLU A 23 -33.53 -33.29 -18.17
C GLU A 23 -33.84 -34.61 -17.44
N HIS A 24 -33.75 -35.74 -18.15
CA HIS A 24 -34.05 -37.07 -17.61
C HIS A 24 -32.79 -37.89 -17.34
N SER A 25 -31.63 -37.23 -17.16
CA SER A 25 -30.35 -37.89 -16.85
C SER A 25 -29.96 -38.97 -17.88
N ILE A 26 -30.24 -38.73 -19.15
CA ILE A 26 -29.78 -39.55 -20.28
C ILE A 26 -28.66 -38.78 -20.99
N SER A 27 -27.44 -39.31 -20.96
CA SER A 27 -26.30 -38.66 -21.61
C SER A 27 -26.49 -38.66 -23.13
N CYS A 28 -26.52 -37.48 -23.73
CA CYS A 28 -26.75 -37.28 -25.16
C CYS A 28 -25.66 -36.39 -25.77
N GLU A 29 -25.06 -36.84 -26.87
CA GLU A 29 -24.08 -36.06 -27.64
C GLU A 29 -24.62 -35.74 -29.02
N ILE A 30 -24.45 -34.49 -29.51
CA ILE A 30 -24.79 -34.11 -30.87
C ILE A 30 -23.52 -34.17 -31.74
N VAL A 31 -23.55 -34.97 -32.79
CA VAL A 31 -22.45 -35.11 -33.76
C VAL A 31 -22.92 -34.61 -35.13
N THR A 32 -22.13 -33.71 -35.73
CA THR A 32 -22.39 -33.21 -37.08
C THR A 32 -21.69 -34.08 -38.12
N VAL A 33 -22.45 -34.56 -39.09
CA VAL A 33 -21.95 -35.45 -40.15
C VAL A 33 -22.14 -34.81 -41.52
N THR A 34 -21.02 -34.65 -42.25
CA THR A 34 -20.96 -33.94 -43.53
C THR A 34 -20.75 -34.86 -44.74
N ASN A 35 -20.40 -36.13 -44.52
CA ASN A 35 -20.22 -37.12 -45.58
C ASN A 35 -20.75 -38.51 -45.16
N ALA A 36 -21.03 -39.36 -46.15
CA ALA A 36 -21.69 -40.65 -45.90
C ALA A 36 -20.78 -41.76 -45.37
N GLU A 37 -19.46 -41.59 -45.45
CA GLU A 37 -18.51 -42.52 -44.82
C GLU A 37 -18.50 -42.31 -43.31
N ALA A 38 -18.50 -41.05 -42.86
CA ALA A 38 -18.65 -40.68 -41.46
C ALA A 38 -19.95 -41.20 -40.86
N LEU A 39 -21.08 -41.16 -41.60
CA LEU A 39 -22.36 -41.73 -41.14
C LEU A 39 -22.31 -43.26 -40.98
N LYS A 40 -21.56 -43.96 -41.84
CA LYS A 40 -21.41 -45.44 -41.80
C LYS A 40 -20.46 -45.91 -40.70
N ASN A 41 -19.49 -45.08 -40.34
CA ASN A 41 -18.46 -45.40 -39.35
C ASN A 41 -18.84 -44.91 -37.93
N ILE A 42 -20.08 -44.48 -37.69
CA ILE A 42 -20.57 -44.14 -36.35
C ILE A 42 -20.52 -45.37 -35.41
N ASP A 43 -20.69 -46.58 -35.95
CA ASP A 43 -20.57 -47.86 -35.22
C ASP A 43 -19.11 -48.20 -34.87
N ASP A 44 -18.14 -47.76 -35.67
CA ASP A 44 -16.72 -47.94 -35.42
C ASP A 44 -16.25 -46.86 -34.44
N SER A 45 -16.62 -47.03 -33.18
CA SER A 45 -16.19 -46.21 -32.05
C SER A 45 -14.68 -46.35 -31.78
N SER A 46 -13.85 -45.87 -32.71
CA SER A 46 -12.40 -45.69 -32.55
C SER A 46 -11.88 -44.35 -33.07
N SER A 47 -12.75 -43.43 -33.55
CA SER A 47 -12.34 -42.08 -33.94
C SER A 47 -12.78 -40.96 -32.99
N VAL A 48 -13.59 -41.25 -31.96
CA VAL A 48 -14.00 -40.29 -30.90
C VAL A 48 -13.41 -40.67 -29.53
N ALA A 49 -12.55 -41.69 -29.47
CA ALA A 49 -11.88 -42.12 -28.25
C ALA A 49 -10.62 -41.27 -27.98
N ASN A 50 -10.81 -40.03 -27.51
CA ASN A 50 -9.89 -39.52 -26.49
C ASN A 50 -10.37 -40.07 -25.14
N VAL A 51 -9.50 -40.89 -24.55
CA VAL A 51 -9.70 -41.63 -23.31
C VAL A 51 -10.02 -40.65 -22.17
N GLU A 52 -11.24 -40.72 -21.63
CA GLU A 52 -11.64 -40.46 -20.22
C GLU A 52 -13.14 -40.14 -20.04
N ARG A 53 -13.95 -39.96 -21.10
CA ARG A 53 -15.40 -39.72 -20.96
C ARG A 53 -16.23 -41.01 -21.04
N PRO A 54 -17.25 -41.19 -20.17
CA PRO A 54 -18.22 -42.28 -20.33
C PRO A 54 -18.98 -42.13 -21.65
N GLN A 55 -19.12 -43.22 -22.41
CA GLN A 55 -19.84 -43.21 -23.69
C GLN A 55 -21.29 -42.74 -23.50
N PRO A 56 -21.83 -41.87 -24.38
CA PRO A 56 -23.19 -41.37 -24.26
C PRO A 56 -24.23 -42.47 -24.46
N GLU A 57 -25.33 -42.40 -23.73
CA GLU A 57 -26.48 -43.29 -23.85
C GLU A 57 -27.28 -43.05 -25.15
N CYS A 58 -27.25 -41.83 -25.68
CA CYS A 58 -27.87 -41.44 -26.95
C CYS A 58 -26.89 -40.65 -27.83
N LEU A 59 -26.91 -40.91 -29.13
CA LEU A 59 -26.17 -40.12 -30.12
C LEU A 59 -27.15 -39.41 -31.07
N CYS A 60 -27.17 -38.08 -31.02
CA CYS A 60 -27.94 -37.25 -31.95
C CYS A 60 -27.07 -36.84 -33.14
N VAL A 61 -27.39 -37.29 -34.33
CA VAL A 61 -26.63 -37.06 -35.55
C VAL A 61 -27.29 -35.96 -36.37
N HIS A 62 -26.69 -34.78 -36.37
CA HIS A 62 -27.09 -33.70 -37.27
C HIS A 62 -26.46 -33.93 -38.65
N THR A 63 -27.28 -33.93 -39.71
CA THR A 63 -26.80 -34.24 -41.07
C THR A 63 -26.76 -32.99 -41.94
N GLN A 64 -25.66 -32.80 -42.65
CA GLN A 64 -25.55 -31.78 -43.68
C GLN A 64 -25.62 -32.41 -45.08
N ASN A 65 -25.89 -31.62 -46.10
CA ASN A 65 -25.88 -32.04 -47.52
C ASN A 65 -26.75 -33.28 -47.82
N ASN A 66 -27.84 -33.47 -47.07
CA ASN A 66 -28.73 -34.63 -47.18
C ASN A 66 -28.00 -35.99 -47.01
N VAL A 67 -26.98 -36.04 -46.16
CA VAL A 67 -26.22 -37.27 -45.89
C VAL A 67 -27.07 -38.34 -45.19
N PHE A 68 -28.15 -37.95 -44.48
CA PHE A 68 -29.12 -38.89 -43.90
C PHE A 68 -29.68 -39.90 -44.92
N LYS A 69 -29.65 -39.57 -46.22
CA LYS A 69 -30.10 -40.47 -47.30
C LYS A 69 -29.34 -41.80 -47.35
N GLN A 70 -28.17 -41.86 -46.75
CA GLN A 70 -27.33 -43.07 -46.69
C GLN A 70 -27.37 -43.77 -45.33
N ALA A 71 -28.30 -43.38 -44.44
CA ALA A 71 -28.47 -44.00 -43.13
C ALA A 71 -28.74 -45.50 -43.25
N LYS A 72 -28.16 -46.27 -42.32
CA LYS A 72 -28.37 -47.70 -42.15
C LYS A 72 -28.74 -47.97 -40.70
N ALA A 73 -29.41 -49.10 -40.48
CA ALA A 73 -29.69 -49.56 -39.14
C ALA A 73 -28.38 -50.03 -38.49
N PHE A 74 -28.16 -49.61 -37.25
CA PHE A 74 -27.02 -50.02 -36.44
C PHE A 74 -27.35 -51.31 -35.68
N SER A 75 -26.38 -52.21 -35.53
CA SER A 75 -26.65 -53.54 -34.93
C SER A 75 -26.84 -53.42 -33.42
N ASN A 76 -27.99 -53.90 -32.89
CA ASN A 76 -28.35 -53.83 -31.47
C ASN A 76 -28.53 -52.41 -30.90
N ILE A 77 -28.76 -51.41 -31.76
CA ILE A 77 -28.97 -50.01 -31.37
C ILE A 77 -30.26 -49.51 -32.03
N GLU A 78 -31.11 -48.83 -31.28
CA GLU A 78 -32.33 -48.26 -31.83
C GLU A 78 -31.99 -47.07 -32.74
N THR A 79 -32.26 -47.18 -34.04
CA THR A 79 -31.96 -46.13 -35.02
C THR A 79 -33.23 -45.38 -35.38
N LEU A 80 -33.31 -44.11 -35.00
CA LEU A 80 -34.44 -43.22 -35.25
C LEU A 80 -34.07 -42.19 -36.31
N LEU A 81 -34.88 -42.05 -37.34
CA LEU A 81 -34.81 -40.98 -38.32
C LEU A 81 -35.87 -39.94 -37.97
N VAL A 82 -35.44 -38.75 -37.55
CA VAL A 82 -36.33 -37.73 -36.96
C VAL A 82 -36.61 -36.59 -37.93
N TYR A 83 -37.89 -36.35 -38.17
CA TYR A 83 -38.42 -35.22 -38.92
C TYR A 83 -39.28 -34.33 -38.01
N SER A 84 -39.75 -33.17 -38.47
CA SER A 84 -40.68 -32.32 -37.72
C SER A 84 -41.85 -31.86 -38.58
N ALA A 85 -42.85 -31.27 -37.93
CA ALA A 85 -43.91 -30.49 -38.54
C ALA A 85 -43.30 -29.36 -39.38
N PRO A 86 -43.99 -28.94 -40.46
CA PRO A 86 -43.49 -27.88 -41.34
C PRO A 86 -43.32 -26.55 -40.59
N GLU A 87 -44.17 -26.25 -39.60
CA GLU A 87 -44.05 -25.05 -38.75
C GLU A 87 -42.80 -25.10 -37.89
N THR A 88 -42.57 -26.22 -37.19
CA THR A 88 -41.41 -26.40 -36.33
C THR A 88 -40.11 -26.29 -37.11
N TYR A 89 -40.06 -26.88 -38.31
CA TYR A 89 -38.90 -26.75 -39.18
C TYR A 89 -38.68 -25.30 -39.64
N LEU A 90 -39.75 -24.62 -40.09
CA LEU A 90 -39.65 -23.23 -40.54
C LEU A 90 -39.26 -22.27 -39.40
N ALA A 91 -39.82 -22.46 -38.20
CA ALA A 91 -39.49 -21.68 -37.00
C ALA A 91 -38.02 -21.84 -36.62
N GLN A 92 -37.48 -23.07 -36.67
CA GLN A 92 -36.04 -23.28 -36.44
C GLN A 92 -35.17 -22.58 -37.50
N LYS A 93 -35.61 -22.53 -38.76
CA LYS A 93 -34.88 -21.79 -39.81
C LYS A 93 -34.91 -20.29 -39.59
N LEU A 94 -36.07 -19.76 -39.18
CA LEU A 94 -36.24 -18.36 -38.80
C LEU A 94 -35.32 -17.96 -37.64
N ALA A 95 -35.21 -18.82 -36.63
CA ALA A 95 -34.33 -18.59 -35.48
C ALA A 95 -32.82 -18.64 -35.83
N SER A 96 -32.43 -19.42 -36.83
CA SER A 96 -31.01 -19.61 -37.19
C SER A 96 -30.46 -18.67 -38.26
N ALA A 97 -31.26 -17.73 -38.77
CA ALA A 97 -30.88 -16.93 -39.94
C ALA A 97 -30.31 -15.56 -39.61
N GLU A 98 -29.16 -15.27 -40.20
CA GLU A 98 -28.57 -13.93 -40.27
C GLU A 98 -29.00 -13.24 -41.57
N GLY A 99 -30.29 -12.87 -41.68
CA GLY A 99 -30.81 -12.09 -42.82
C GLY A 99 -32.10 -12.64 -43.47
N ASP A 100 -32.45 -12.13 -44.65
CA ASP A 100 -33.68 -12.48 -45.37
C ASP A 100 -33.72 -13.97 -45.76
N ILE A 101 -34.74 -14.68 -45.28
CA ILE A 101 -34.93 -16.11 -45.53
C ILE A 101 -35.88 -16.34 -46.70
N SER A 102 -35.50 -17.23 -47.62
CA SER A 102 -36.40 -17.73 -48.66
C SER A 102 -37.26 -18.89 -48.15
N ILE A 103 -38.44 -18.56 -47.60
CA ILE A 103 -39.40 -19.55 -47.05
C ILE A 103 -39.73 -20.64 -48.07
N VAL A 104 -40.03 -20.26 -49.32
CA VAL A 104 -40.36 -21.20 -50.41
C VAL A 104 -39.24 -22.22 -50.64
N LYS A 105 -37.97 -21.79 -50.61
CA LYS A 105 -36.82 -22.68 -50.79
C LYS A 105 -36.70 -23.69 -49.65
N HIS A 106 -36.86 -23.23 -48.40
CA HIS A 106 -36.77 -24.10 -47.23
C HIS A 106 -37.91 -25.12 -47.18
N MET A 107 -39.14 -24.73 -47.55
CA MET A 107 -40.28 -25.66 -47.61
C MET A 107 -40.16 -26.69 -48.73
N GLN A 108 -39.62 -26.31 -49.89
CA GLN A 108 -39.29 -27.27 -50.95
C GLN A 108 -38.24 -28.27 -50.49
N GLN A 109 -37.22 -27.82 -49.76
CA GLN A 109 -36.19 -28.68 -49.21
C GLN A 109 -36.75 -29.63 -48.14
N TRP A 110 -37.58 -29.13 -47.24
CA TRP A 110 -38.27 -29.94 -46.23
C TRP A 110 -39.10 -31.04 -46.88
N LYS A 111 -39.93 -30.70 -47.88
CA LYS A 111 -40.77 -31.65 -48.63
C LYS A 111 -39.93 -32.75 -49.28
N ALA A 112 -38.84 -32.37 -49.94
CA ALA A 112 -37.94 -33.32 -50.59
C ALA A 112 -37.24 -34.25 -49.59
N ASN A 113 -36.86 -33.73 -48.42
CA ASN A 113 -36.18 -34.50 -47.39
C ASN A 113 -37.12 -35.47 -46.68
N LEU A 114 -38.33 -35.04 -46.35
CA LEU A 114 -39.34 -35.90 -45.72
C LEU A 114 -39.78 -37.03 -46.63
N SER A 115 -40.05 -36.73 -47.92
CA SER A 115 -40.42 -37.76 -48.90
C SER A 115 -39.36 -38.85 -49.02
N GLU A 116 -38.08 -38.48 -48.94
CA GLU A 116 -36.97 -39.44 -48.96
C GLU A 116 -36.86 -40.23 -47.66
N ALA A 117 -37.06 -39.56 -46.51
CA ALA A 117 -37.02 -40.21 -45.19
C ALA A 117 -38.08 -41.32 -45.08
N ILE A 118 -39.30 -41.07 -45.58
CA ILE A 118 -40.37 -42.09 -45.67
C ILE A 118 -39.88 -43.30 -46.48
N GLN A 119 -39.35 -43.08 -47.69
CA GLN A 119 -38.84 -44.17 -48.54
C GLN A 119 -37.70 -44.97 -47.91
N ILE A 120 -36.84 -44.33 -47.10
CA ILE A 120 -35.76 -45.01 -46.39
C ILE A 120 -36.32 -45.94 -45.32
N SER A 121 -37.29 -45.45 -44.54
CA SER A 121 -37.94 -46.25 -43.50
C SER A 121 -38.70 -47.45 -44.08
N GLU A 122 -39.40 -47.28 -45.20
CA GLU A 122 -40.12 -48.36 -45.89
C GLU A 122 -39.19 -49.44 -46.47
N ARG A 123 -37.94 -49.08 -46.82
CA ARG A 123 -36.95 -50.02 -47.38
C ARG A 123 -36.11 -50.72 -46.32
N ASN A 124 -36.13 -50.22 -45.07
CA ASN A 124 -35.24 -50.69 -44.02
C ASN A 124 -35.98 -50.78 -42.68
N ASP A 125 -36.51 -51.96 -42.39
CA ASP A 125 -37.24 -52.27 -41.14
C ASP A 125 -36.44 -51.98 -39.84
N GLY A 126 -35.12 -51.80 -39.94
CA GLY A 126 -34.26 -51.46 -38.80
C GLY A 126 -34.14 -49.96 -38.51
N ILE A 127 -34.73 -49.07 -39.33
CA ILE A 127 -34.76 -47.62 -39.10
C ILE A 127 -36.20 -47.20 -38.82
N LYS A 128 -36.45 -46.64 -37.63
CA LYS A 128 -37.76 -46.10 -37.26
C LYS A 128 -37.86 -44.64 -37.65
N LEU A 129 -38.91 -44.26 -38.36
CA LEU A 129 -39.21 -42.86 -38.65
C LEU A 129 -40.02 -42.26 -37.49
N SER A 130 -39.62 -41.10 -36.93
CA SER A 130 -40.34 -40.48 -35.79
C SER A 130 -40.43 -38.97 -35.91
N SER A 131 -41.52 -38.39 -35.42
CA SER A 131 -41.72 -36.94 -35.39
C SER A 131 -41.09 -36.32 -34.14
N LEU A 132 -40.33 -35.24 -34.33
CA LEU A 132 -39.76 -34.41 -33.28
C LEU A 132 -40.87 -33.87 -32.36
N ASP A 133 -41.97 -33.40 -32.95
CA ASP A 133 -43.08 -32.80 -32.23
C ASP A 133 -43.79 -33.83 -31.36
N ASP A 134 -43.98 -35.05 -31.87
CA ASP A 134 -44.58 -36.15 -31.11
C ASP A 134 -43.67 -36.61 -29.95
N ILE A 135 -42.34 -36.68 -30.18
CA ILE A 135 -41.36 -36.98 -29.12
C ILE A 135 -41.43 -35.92 -28.01
N CYS A 136 -41.45 -34.64 -28.37
CA CYS A 136 -41.47 -33.55 -27.40
C CYS A 136 -42.82 -33.42 -26.67
N GLN A 137 -43.94 -33.76 -27.31
CA GLN A 137 -45.27 -33.74 -26.68
C GLN A 137 -45.52 -34.98 -25.80
N ASN A 138 -44.89 -36.11 -26.11
CA ASN A 138 -45.08 -37.38 -25.41
C ASN A 138 -43.75 -37.93 -24.82
N PRO A 139 -43.02 -37.14 -24.01
CA PRO A 139 -41.66 -37.47 -23.58
C PRO A 139 -41.58 -38.75 -22.75
N LYS A 140 -42.63 -39.03 -21.96
CA LYS A 140 -42.74 -40.25 -21.17
C LYS A 140 -42.66 -41.51 -22.02
N HIS A 141 -43.52 -41.59 -23.05
CA HIS A 141 -43.60 -42.76 -23.91
C HIS A 141 -42.32 -42.93 -24.74
N PHE A 142 -41.70 -41.83 -25.15
CA PHE A 142 -40.41 -41.86 -25.82
C PHE A 142 -39.29 -42.41 -24.92
N ILE A 143 -39.13 -41.86 -23.71
CA ILE A 143 -38.06 -42.26 -22.78
C ILE A 143 -38.20 -43.72 -22.34
N GLU A 144 -39.42 -44.16 -22.01
CA GLU A 144 -39.69 -45.54 -21.60
C GLU A 144 -39.41 -46.54 -22.75
N ASN A 145 -39.75 -46.18 -23.99
CA ASN A 145 -39.61 -47.07 -25.15
C ASN A 145 -38.16 -47.12 -25.66
N ALA A 146 -37.51 -45.97 -25.84
CA ALA A 146 -36.17 -45.88 -26.42
C ALA A 146 -35.04 -46.20 -25.43
N PHE A 147 -35.26 -45.96 -24.12
CA PHE A 147 -34.21 -46.10 -23.10
C PHE A 147 -34.59 -47.02 -21.93
N GLY A 148 -35.85 -47.44 -21.80
CA GLY A 148 -36.28 -48.33 -20.72
C GLY A 148 -36.06 -47.74 -19.32
N LYS A 149 -36.07 -46.41 -19.20
CA LYS A 149 -35.95 -45.67 -17.93
C LYS A 149 -37.35 -45.23 -17.45
N GLU A 150 -37.53 -45.19 -16.13
CA GLU A 150 -38.75 -44.66 -15.53
C GLU A 150 -38.79 -43.14 -15.72
N TYR A 151 -39.93 -42.63 -16.21
CA TYR A 151 -40.09 -41.20 -16.47
C TYR A 151 -40.33 -40.45 -15.15
N GLU A 152 -39.37 -39.61 -14.76
CA GLU A 152 -39.53 -38.65 -13.66
C GLU A 152 -39.99 -37.30 -14.22
N PRO A 153 -41.16 -36.76 -13.81
CA PRO A 153 -41.62 -35.48 -14.29
C PRO A 153 -40.70 -34.34 -13.80
N SER A 154 -39.96 -33.74 -14.73
CA SER A 154 -39.13 -32.54 -14.52
C SER A 154 -39.94 -31.36 -13.96
N ILE A 155 -39.31 -30.54 -13.11
CA ILE A 155 -39.88 -29.32 -12.54
C ILE A 155 -39.87 -28.23 -13.62
N LYS A 156 -40.98 -28.13 -14.35
CA LYS A 156 -41.28 -27.17 -15.44
C LYS A 156 -40.32 -27.26 -16.64
N ALA A 157 -40.86 -27.75 -17.75
CA ALA A 157 -40.27 -27.49 -19.07
C ALA A 157 -40.10 -25.97 -19.25
N PRO A 158 -38.96 -25.50 -19.80
CA PRO A 158 -38.78 -24.09 -20.11
C PRO A 158 -39.92 -23.64 -21.05
N GLU A 159 -40.65 -22.61 -20.65
CA GLU A 159 -41.65 -22.01 -21.54
C GLU A 159 -40.92 -21.41 -22.74
N PRO A 160 -41.45 -21.58 -23.97
CA PRO A 160 -40.82 -21.03 -25.15
C PRO A 160 -40.66 -19.53 -24.99
N THR A 161 -39.49 -19.01 -25.31
CA THR A 161 -39.19 -17.57 -25.23
C THR A 161 -40.15 -16.76 -26.12
N LEU A 162 -40.33 -15.46 -25.82
CA LEU A 162 -41.17 -14.58 -26.64
C LEU A 162 -40.76 -14.60 -28.13
N ILE A 163 -39.46 -14.77 -28.40
CA ILE A 163 -38.89 -14.87 -29.75
C ILE A 163 -39.26 -16.20 -30.41
N GLU A 164 -39.13 -17.32 -29.70
CA GLU A 164 -39.54 -18.64 -30.22
C GLU A 164 -41.05 -18.70 -30.49
N GLN A 165 -41.86 -18.13 -29.61
CA GLN A 165 -43.30 -18.00 -29.81
C GLN A 165 -43.61 -17.13 -31.04
N ALA A 166 -42.90 -16.03 -31.24
CA ALA A 166 -43.07 -15.18 -32.42
C ALA A 166 -42.69 -15.91 -33.72
N PHE A 167 -41.59 -16.67 -33.74
CA PHE A 167 -41.20 -17.44 -34.92
C PHE A 167 -42.16 -18.57 -35.26
N LEU A 168 -42.73 -19.24 -34.26
CA LEU A 168 -43.79 -20.23 -34.46
C LEU A 168 -45.05 -19.59 -35.04
N LEU A 169 -45.44 -18.39 -34.58
CA LEU A 169 -46.57 -17.64 -35.15
C LEU A 169 -46.32 -17.21 -36.60
N ILE A 170 -45.10 -16.74 -36.92
CA ILE A 170 -44.71 -16.37 -38.28
C ILE A 170 -44.75 -17.61 -39.19
N ALA A 171 -44.17 -18.73 -38.73
CA ALA A 171 -44.18 -19.98 -39.48
C ALA A 171 -45.60 -20.48 -39.75
N ALA A 172 -46.47 -20.46 -38.73
CA ALA A 172 -47.86 -20.85 -38.88
C ALA A 172 -48.62 -19.93 -39.84
N ALA A 173 -48.34 -18.62 -39.85
CA ALA A 173 -48.98 -17.66 -40.75
C ALA A 173 -48.54 -17.84 -42.22
N GLU A 174 -47.27 -18.15 -42.45
CA GLU A 174 -46.70 -18.36 -43.80
C GLU A 174 -47.11 -19.70 -44.42
N LEU A 175 -47.51 -20.67 -43.59
CA LEU A 175 -47.94 -22.00 -44.02
C LEU A 175 -49.47 -22.14 -44.10
N VAL A 176 -50.21 -21.04 -43.89
CA VAL A 176 -51.65 -20.99 -44.17
C VAL A 176 -51.88 -21.39 -45.64
N ASP A 177 -52.90 -22.24 -45.86
CA ASP A 177 -53.26 -22.81 -47.18
C ASP A 177 -52.23 -23.76 -47.81
N SER A 178 -51.25 -24.26 -47.04
CA SER A 178 -50.25 -25.24 -47.51
C SER A 178 -50.65 -26.71 -47.26
N ASP A 179 -51.89 -27.09 -47.60
CA ASP A 179 -52.47 -28.42 -47.33
C ASP A 179 -51.56 -29.59 -47.75
N ALA A 180 -50.88 -29.46 -48.89
CA ALA A 180 -49.99 -30.50 -49.40
C ALA A 180 -48.73 -30.76 -48.55
N LEU A 181 -48.37 -29.85 -47.64
CA LEU A 181 -47.28 -30.07 -46.66
C LEU A 181 -47.80 -30.86 -45.46
N TYR A 182 -49.00 -30.54 -44.99
CA TYR A 182 -49.66 -31.24 -43.88
C TYR A 182 -50.07 -32.66 -44.26
N GLU A 183 -50.57 -32.88 -45.47
CA GLU A 183 -50.84 -34.23 -45.99
C GLU A 183 -49.58 -35.10 -45.98
N LEU A 184 -48.43 -34.55 -46.40
CA LEU A 184 -47.16 -35.28 -46.37
C LEU A 184 -46.66 -35.53 -44.95
N TYR A 185 -46.90 -34.60 -44.02
CA TYR A 185 -46.58 -34.78 -42.61
C TYR A 185 -47.43 -35.89 -41.98
N ASP A 186 -48.73 -35.92 -42.26
CA ASP A 186 -49.65 -36.98 -41.81
C ASP A 186 -49.29 -38.34 -42.42
N ASP A 187 -48.88 -38.38 -43.70
CA ASP A 187 -48.36 -39.60 -44.34
C ASP A 187 -47.11 -40.12 -43.59
N ALA A 188 -46.20 -39.23 -43.20
CA ALA A 188 -45.02 -39.56 -42.40
C ALA A 188 -45.37 -40.03 -40.98
N LEU A 189 -46.38 -39.43 -40.34
CA LEU A 189 -46.86 -39.84 -39.02
C LEU A 189 -47.51 -41.23 -39.08
N SER A 190 -48.27 -41.51 -40.14
CA SER A 190 -48.96 -42.78 -40.34
C SER A 190 -48.00 -43.95 -40.62
N SER A 191 -46.85 -43.67 -41.23
CA SER A 191 -45.80 -44.64 -41.55
C SER A 191 -44.72 -44.77 -40.48
N GLY A 192 -44.66 -43.82 -39.53
CA GLY A 192 -43.66 -43.74 -38.48
C GLY A 192 -44.04 -44.41 -37.15
N THR A 193 -43.10 -44.37 -36.21
CA THR A 193 -43.31 -44.72 -34.80
C THR A 193 -43.87 -43.51 -34.06
N LEU A 194 -45.06 -43.69 -33.49
CA LEU A 194 -45.77 -42.70 -32.68
C LEU A 194 -45.67 -43.03 -31.19
N PHE A 195 -45.50 -41.99 -30.38
CA PHE A 195 -45.48 -42.04 -28.92
C PHE A 195 -46.78 -41.50 -28.32
N GLY A 196 -47.52 -40.65 -29.05
CA GLY A 196 -48.88 -40.20 -28.75
C GLY A 196 -49.97 -40.84 -29.61
N GLU A 197 -51.20 -40.30 -29.50
CA GLU A 197 -52.32 -40.69 -30.37
C GLU A 197 -52.21 -40.00 -31.74
N PHE A 198 -52.39 -40.76 -32.82
CA PHE A 198 -52.42 -40.20 -34.16
C PHE A 198 -53.58 -39.20 -34.31
N THR A 199 -53.24 -37.97 -34.66
CA THR A 199 -54.19 -36.91 -34.98
C THR A 199 -53.90 -36.40 -36.38
N VAL A 200 -54.94 -36.17 -37.19
CA VAL A 200 -54.81 -35.59 -38.53
C VAL A 200 -54.46 -34.11 -38.38
N HIS A 201 -53.33 -33.69 -38.94
CA HIS A 201 -52.91 -32.30 -38.94
C HIS A 201 -53.50 -31.61 -40.16
N LEU A 202 -54.37 -30.63 -39.91
CA LEU A 202 -54.92 -29.78 -40.96
C LEU A 202 -54.17 -28.45 -40.97
N SER A 203 -54.19 -27.79 -42.11
CA SER A 203 -53.73 -26.40 -42.20
C SER A 203 -54.41 -25.53 -41.14
N PRO A 204 -53.74 -24.48 -40.63
CA PRO A 204 -54.25 -23.65 -39.55
C PRO A 204 -55.69 -23.19 -39.81
N ASN A 205 -56.62 -23.64 -38.97
CA ASN A 205 -58.05 -23.34 -39.14
C ASN A 205 -58.44 -22.07 -38.36
N ALA A 206 -59.72 -21.68 -38.43
CA ALA A 206 -60.21 -20.47 -37.76
C ALA A 206 -59.96 -20.46 -36.23
N ASP A 207 -59.96 -21.62 -35.58
CA ASP A 207 -59.68 -21.74 -34.15
C ASP A 207 -58.18 -21.60 -33.86
N THR A 208 -57.31 -22.19 -34.69
CA THR A 208 -55.85 -22.01 -34.64
C THR A 208 -55.47 -20.54 -34.84
N LEU A 209 -56.07 -19.86 -35.83
CA LEU A 209 -55.83 -18.44 -36.08
C LEU A 209 -56.31 -17.55 -34.91
N LYS A 210 -57.39 -17.97 -34.23
CA LYS A 210 -57.89 -17.26 -33.04
C LYS A 210 -56.97 -17.46 -31.83
N ALA A 211 -56.41 -18.64 -31.64
CA ALA A 211 -55.39 -18.90 -30.63
C ALA A 211 -54.12 -18.08 -30.90
N ASN A 212 -53.63 -18.10 -32.14
CA ASN A 212 -52.47 -17.32 -32.57
C ASN A 212 -52.66 -15.81 -32.37
N LYS A 213 -53.87 -15.30 -32.62
CA LYS A 213 -54.21 -13.91 -32.33
C LYS A 213 -54.11 -13.57 -30.84
N ASN A 214 -54.56 -14.45 -29.95
CA ASN A 214 -54.46 -14.23 -28.51
C ASN A 214 -53.00 -14.23 -28.07
N THR A 215 -52.19 -15.17 -28.54
CA THR A 215 -50.75 -15.21 -28.28
C THR A 215 -50.05 -13.94 -28.79
N LEU A 216 -50.39 -13.46 -29.99
CA LEU A 216 -49.86 -12.20 -30.52
C LEU A 216 -50.23 -10.99 -29.64
N GLN A 217 -51.44 -10.99 -29.07
CA GLN A 217 -51.87 -9.94 -28.13
C GLN A 217 -51.06 -10.01 -26.83
N GLU A 218 -50.85 -11.20 -26.27
CA GLU A 218 -50.03 -11.41 -25.06
C GLU A 218 -48.57 -10.99 -25.29
N LEU A 219 -48.00 -11.31 -26.45
CA LEU A 219 -46.66 -10.84 -26.85
C LEU A 219 -46.60 -9.31 -26.95
N THR A 220 -47.63 -8.69 -27.53
CA THR A 220 -47.72 -7.23 -27.69
C THR A 220 -47.81 -6.54 -26.33
N ASP A 221 -48.61 -7.09 -25.42
CA ASP A 221 -48.78 -6.55 -24.07
C ASP A 221 -47.46 -6.71 -23.26
N SER A 222 -46.79 -7.86 -23.36
CA SER A 222 -45.48 -8.08 -22.72
C SER A 222 -44.39 -7.15 -23.24
N LEU A 223 -44.34 -6.91 -24.57
CA LEU A 223 -43.40 -5.95 -25.17
C LEU A 223 -43.65 -4.52 -24.69
N ARG A 224 -44.91 -4.16 -24.49
CA ARG A 224 -45.29 -2.84 -23.96
C ARG A 224 -44.82 -2.67 -22.52
N ASP A 225 -45.02 -3.68 -21.67
CA ASP A 225 -44.58 -3.65 -20.27
C ASP A 225 -43.05 -3.50 -20.18
N ILE A 226 -42.30 -4.24 -21.01
CA ILE A 226 -40.85 -4.10 -21.10
C ILE A 226 -40.46 -2.68 -21.55
N SER A 227 -41.15 -2.13 -22.56
CA SER A 227 -40.88 -0.78 -23.05
C SER A 227 -41.14 0.30 -21.98
N ASP A 228 -42.20 0.14 -21.19
CA ASP A 228 -42.54 1.07 -20.13
C ASP A 228 -41.51 1.00 -18.98
N GLU A 229 -40.99 -0.19 -18.68
CA GLU A 229 -39.94 -0.37 -17.67
C GLU A 229 -38.59 0.22 -18.11
N VAL A 230 -38.22 0.07 -19.39
CA VAL A 230 -37.02 0.73 -19.96
C VAL A 230 -37.11 2.25 -19.82
N LEU A 231 -38.29 2.82 -20.10
CA LEU A 231 -38.51 4.27 -19.95
C LEU A 231 -38.38 4.71 -18.48
N ARG A 232 -38.88 3.91 -17.55
CA ARG A 232 -38.77 4.16 -16.10
C ARG A 232 -37.32 4.14 -15.63
N LEU A 233 -36.54 3.14 -16.07
CA LEU A 233 -35.12 3.02 -15.73
C LEU A 233 -34.31 4.19 -16.30
N GLN A 234 -34.60 4.61 -17.54
CA GLN A 234 -33.98 5.77 -18.15
C GLN A 234 -34.21 7.04 -17.32
N GLN A 235 -35.45 7.25 -16.86
CA GLN A 235 -35.79 8.39 -16.03
C GLN A 235 -35.08 8.37 -14.65
N GLN A 236 -34.86 7.19 -14.07
CA GLN A 236 -34.09 7.07 -12.82
C GLN A 236 -32.61 7.38 -13.03
N LEU A 237 -32.05 6.98 -14.18
CA LEU A 237 -30.68 7.28 -14.54
C LEU A 237 -30.45 8.79 -14.69
N ASP A 238 -31.37 9.49 -15.36
CA ASP A 238 -31.31 10.94 -15.52
C ASP A 238 -31.33 11.68 -14.17
N GLN A 239 -32.18 11.24 -13.23
CA GLN A 239 -32.24 11.81 -11.87
C GLN A 239 -30.96 11.56 -11.07
N SER A 240 -30.36 10.37 -11.21
CA SER A 240 -29.10 10.05 -10.55
C SER A 240 -27.95 10.91 -11.09
N ASN A 241 -27.92 11.15 -12.40
CA ASN A 241 -26.92 12.01 -13.04
C ASN A 241 -27.05 13.47 -12.59
N GLU A 242 -28.27 14.00 -12.46
CA GLU A 242 -28.48 15.34 -11.89
C GLU A 242 -27.96 15.44 -10.44
N GLY A 243 -28.19 14.39 -9.63
CA GLY A 243 -27.67 14.30 -8.27
C GLY A 243 -26.14 14.26 -8.20
N TYR A 244 -25.50 13.56 -9.15
CA TYR A 244 -24.04 13.51 -9.27
C TYR A 244 -23.45 14.89 -9.59
N VAL A 245 -24.03 15.61 -10.56
CA VAL A 245 -23.56 16.95 -10.94
C VAL A 245 -23.61 17.92 -9.75
N LEU A 246 -24.66 17.86 -8.94
CA LEU A 246 -24.77 18.68 -7.73
C LEU A 246 -23.67 18.35 -6.71
N LYS A 247 -23.45 17.06 -6.42
CA LYS A 247 -22.39 16.63 -5.50
C LYS A 247 -20.99 16.98 -5.99
N SER A 248 -20.75 16.88 -7.30
CA SER A 248 -19.48 17.30 -7.90
C SER A 248 -19.22 18.79 -7.68
N SER A 249 -20.24 19.64 -7.82
CA SER A 249 -20.13 21.06 -7.54
C SER A 249 -19.91 21.35 -6.04
N GLU A 250 -20.53 20.59 -5.14
CA GLU A 250 -20.27 20.69 -3.71
C GLU A 250 -18.82 20.31 -3.36
N TYR A 251 -18.28 19.27 -3.99
CA TYR A 251 -16.89 18.85 -3.82
C TYR A 251 -15.90 19.93 -4.28
N GLU A 252 -16.13 20.55 -5.43
CA GLU A 252 -15.31 21.68 -5.92
C GLU A 252 -15.30 22.85 -4.91
N ASN A 253 -16.45 23.19 -4.33
CA ASN A 253 -16.53 24.24 -3.31
C ASN A 253 -15.73 23.88 -2.05
N VAL A 254 -15.81 22.62 -1.59
CA VAL A 254 -15.04 22.14 -0.42
C VAL A 254 -13.54 22.16 -0.71
N GLN A 255 -13.12 21.83 -1.93
CA GLN A 255 -11.71 21.96 -2.33
C GLN A 255 -11.22 23.41 -2.29
N GLU A 256 -12.05 24.36 -2.73
CA GLU A 256 -11.71 25.79 -2.67
C GLU A 256 -11.58 26.29 -1.22
N GLU A 257 -12.45 25.82 -0.31
CA GLU A 257 -12.34 26.13 1.13
C GLU A 257 -11.09 25.51 1.76
N LEU A 258 -10.74 24.26 1.40
CA LEU A 258 -9.52 23.60 1.84
C LEU A 258 -8.26 24.34 1.38
N ALA A 259 -8.25 24.87 0.15
CA ALA A 259 -7.15 25.67 -0.36
C ALA A 259 -6.96 26.96 0.46
N LYS A 260 -8.05 27.67 0.79
CA LYS A 260 -8.01 28.87 1.64
C LYS A 260 -7.49 28.56 3.04
N LEU A 261 -7.94 27.45 3.65
CA LEU A 261 -7.51 27.06 4.99
C LEU A 261 -6.02 26.67 5.02
N LYS A 262 -5.49 26.06 3.95
CA LYS A 262 -4.06 25.77 3.80
C LYS A 262 -3.23 27.05 3.73
N GLU A 263 -3.70 28.06 3.01
CA GLU A 263 -3.02 29.36 2.92
C GLU A 263 -3.00 30.08 4.27
N GLU A 264 -4.12 30.07 5.01
CA GLU A 264 -4.18 30.59 6.37
C GLU A 264 -3.22 29.84 7.31
N PHE A 265 -3.18 28.51 7.25
CA PHE A 265 -2.26 27.71 8.05
C PHE A 265 -0.79 28.03 7.77
N PHE A 266 -0.43 28.25 6.49
CA PHE A 266 0.92 28.64 6.11
C PHE A 266 1.31 30.00 6.70
N SER A 267 0.41 30.98 6.66
CA SER A 267 0.64 32.30 7.26
C SER A 267 0.84 32.24 8.79
N VAL A 268 0.08 31.39 9.48
CA VAL A 268 0.24 31.17 10.93
C VAL A 268 1.57 30.49 11.23
N LYS A 269 1.94 29.46 10.47
CA LYS A 269 3.23 28.76 10.62
C LYS A 269 4.41 29.71 10.45
N GLN A 270 4.35 30.63 9.48
CA GLN A 270 5.37 31.65 9.26
C GLN A 270 5.46 32.64 10.44
N SER A 271 4.33 33.07 10.99
CA SER A 271 4.31 33.92 12.19
C SER A 271 4.90 33.22 13.42
N ASP A 272 4.66 31.92 13.58
CA ASP A 272 5.18 31.16 14.71
C ASP A 272 6.68 30.87 14.57
N THR A 273 7.20 30.71 13.35
CA THR A 273 8.66 30.65 13.12
C THR A 273 9.35 31.96 13.49
N GLU A 274 8.78 33.12 13.13
CA GLU A 274 9.33 34.43 13.53
C GLU A 274 9.31 34.63 15.06
N LYS A 275 8.25 34.15 15.74
CA LYS A 275 8.19 34.15 17.21
C LYS A 275 9.23 33.22 17.83
N LEU A 276 9.52 32.08 17.21
CA LEU A 276 10.53 31.13 17.70
C LEU A 276 11.94 31.72 17.57
N GLU A 277 12.24 32.39 16.46
CA GLU A 277 13.51 33.09 16.26
C GLU A 277 13.71 34.20 17.30
N THR A 278 12.66 35.01 17.55
CA THR A 278 12.74 36.06 18.58
C THR A 278 12.88 35.48 20.00
N LEU A 279 12.22 34.37 20.32
CA LEU A 279 12.41 33.66 21.60
C LEU A 279 13.82 33.10 21.77
N SER A 280 14.41 32.53 20.72
CA SER A 280 15.78 32.01 20.77
C SER A 280 16.81 33.13 20.97
N ALA A 281 16.63 34.28 20.29
CA ALA A 281 17.45 35.47 20.49
C ALA A 281 17.34 36.02 21.92
N LEU A 282 16.13 36.06 22.48
CA LEU A 282 15.90 36.52 23.85
C LEU A 282 16.52 35.55 24.88
N THR A 283 16.44 34.25 24.62
CA THR A 283 17.04 33.21 25.48
C THR A 283 18.56 33.33 25.51
N LYS A 284 19.18 33.60 24.35
CA LYS A 284 20.63 33.86 24.27
C LYS A 284 21.02 35.10 25.06
N GLN A 285 20.29 36.22 24.91
CA GLN A 285 20.54 37.42 25.71
C GLN A 285 20.39 37.18 27.22
N LYS A 286 19.42 36.37 27.62
CA LYS A 286 19.22 36.00 29.03
C LYS A 286 20.41 35.22 29.58
N LEU A 287 20.90 34.21 28.85
CA LEU A 287 22.10 33.43 29.22
C LEU A 287 23.35 34.31 29.33
N GLU A 288 23.55 35.25 28.40
CA GLU A 288 24.66 36.21 28.46
C GLU A 288 24.55 37.15 29.69
N ALA A 289 23.32 37.56 30.05
CA ALA A 289 23.08 38.37 31.24
C ALA A 289 23.30 37.58 32.55
N GLU A 290 22.86 36.32 32.62
CA GLU A 290 23.12 35.44 33.77
C GLU A 290 24.62 35.19 33.97
N GLY A 291 25.38 35.01 32.88
CA GLY A 291 26.84 34.92 32.94
C GLY A 291 27.48 36.18 33.52
N ARG A 292 27.06 37.37 33.06
CA ARG A 292 27.54 38.65 33.61
C ARG A 292 27.17 38.86 35.07
N ILE A 293 25.97 38.45 35.50
CA ILE A 293 25.56 38.52 36.91
C ILE A 293 26.48 37.65 37.76
N SER A 294 26.78 36.42 37.33
CA SER A 294 27.70 35.54 38.04
C SER A 294 29.11 36.11 38.16
N ASP A 295 29.62 36.76 37.10
CA ASP A 295 30.94 37.40 37.13
C ASP A 295 30.96 38.60 38.09
N LEU A 296 29.90 39.43 38.08
CA LEU A 296 29.75 40.56 39.00
C LEU A 296 29.61 40.11 40.47
N GLU A 297 28.93 39.00 40.73
CA GLU A 297 28.82 38.41 42.07
C GLU A 297 30.21 38.00 42.60
N LYS A 298 31.03 37.36 41.76
CA LYS A 298 32.41 37.00 42.13
C LYS A 298 33.29 38.22 42.39
N GLU A 299 33.17 39.26 41.58
CA GLU A 299 33.89 40.52 41.82
C GLU A 299 33.44 41.17 43.14
N LEU A 300 32.13 41.15 43.44
CA LEU A 300 31.59 41.71 44.67
C LEU A 300 32.08 40.95 45.91
N ASP A 301 32.15 39.62 45.84
CA ASP A 301 32.72 38.79 46.91
C ASP A 301 34.20 39.10 47.14
N SER A 302 34.99 39.22 46.07
CA SER A 302 36.41 39.61 46.16
C SER A 302 36.60 40.99 46.79
N ILE A 303 35.79 41.97 46.40
CA ILE A 303 35.84 43.32 46.97
C ILE A 303 35.43 43.29 48.45
N ASN A 304 34.46 42.46 48.82
CA ASN A 304 34.03 42.33 50.20
C ASN A 304 35.11 41.68 51.08
N GLU A 305 35.83 40.69 50.57
CA GLU A 305 37.00 40.11 51.25
C GLU A 305 38.12 41.14 51.43
N GLU A 306 38.42 41.94 50.40
CA GLU A 306 39.39 43.04 50.49
C GLU A 306 38.96 44.12 51.50
N ALA A 307 37.68 44.48 51.52
CA ALA A 307 37.13 45.43 52.48
C ALA A 307 37.21 44.92 53.93
N GLN A 308 36.93 43.62 54.16
CA GLN A 308 37.10 43.00 55.48
C GLN A 308 38.58 42.99 55.91
N PHE A 309 39.50 42.72 54.99
CA PHE A 309 40.93 42.77 55.27
C PHE A 309 41.39 44.20 55.61
N ALA A 310 40.94 45.20 54.86
CA ALA A 310 41.23 46.61 55.14
C ALA A 310 40.64 47.05 56.48
N GLN A 311 39.44 46.60 56.84
CA GLN A 311 38.81 46.87 58.13
C GLN A 311 39.65 46.32 59.30
N LEU A 312 40.12 45.07 59.19
CA LEU A 312 41.02 44.47 60.18
C LEU A 312 42.34 45.24 60.33
N GLN A 313 42.88 45.75 59.21
CA GLN A 313 44.10 46.55 59.22
C GLN A 313 43.89 47.93 59.88
N ILE A 314 42.71 48.55 59.66
CA ILE A 314 42.33 49.79 60.34
C ILE A 314 42.20 49.54 61.85
N GLU A 315 41.56 48.45 62.27
CA GLU A 315 41.44 48.09 63.69
C GLU A 315 42.80 47.87 64.36
N GLN A 316 43.74 47.17 63.71
CA GLN A 316 45.10 47.01 64.21
C GLN A 316 45.84 48.35 64.35
N LEU A 317 45.74 49.22 63.36
CA LEU A 317 46.38 50.54 63.41
C LEU A 317 45.75 51.44 64.49
N GLN A 318 44.45 51.33 64.74
CA GLN A 318 43.79 52.01 65.85
C GLN A 318 44.30 51.51 67.20
N GLU A 319 44.45 50.19 67.39
CA GLU A 319 45.00 49.60 68.61
C GLU A 319 46.46 50.03 68.85
N GLU A 320 47.29 50.05 67.80
CA GLU A 320 48.67 50.58 67.87
C GLU A 320 48.70 52.06 68.23
N LEU A 321 47.79 52.86 67.66
CA LEU A 321 47.67 54.30 67.96
C LEU A 321 47.26 54.51 69.42
N GLU A 322 46.30 53.76 69.94
CA GLU A 322 45.87 53.80 71.35
C GLU A 322 47.03 53.44 72.30
N LEU A 323 47.82 52.42 71.97
CA LEU A 323 49.05 52.07 72.71
C LEU A 323 50.09 53.19 72.67
N LEU A 324 50.27 53.85 71.51
CA LEU A 324 51.17 54.99 71.36
C LEU A 324 50.70 56.21 72.16
N VAL A 325 49.40 56.48 72.18
CA VAL A 325 48.79 57.54 73.01
C VAL A 325 48.99 57.23 74.49
N ALA A 326 48.73 56.00 74.93
CA ALA A 326 48.96 55.58 76.31
C ALA A 326 50.44 55.72 76.73
N ASN A 327 51.37 55.35 75.83
CA ASN A 327 52.80 55.55 76.06
C ASN A 327 53.17 57.04 76.10
N ARG A 328 52.56 57.88 75.25
CA ARG A 328 52.76 59.33 75.25
C ARG A 328 52.28 59.96 76.55
N GLU A 329 51.11 59.57 77.05
CA GLU A 329 50.60 60.01 78.35
C GLU A 329 51.52 59.59 79.51
N ALA A 330 52.12 58.39 79.43
CA ALA A 330 53.14 57.97 80.38
C ALA A 330 54.43 58.81 80.29
N TYR A 331 54.86 59.20 79.10
CA TYR A 331 55.98 60.13 78.90
C TYR A 331 55.67 61.54 79.40
N GLU A 332 54.44 62.05 79.24
CA GLU A 332 54.00 63.34 79.80
C GLU A 332 54.07 63.32 81.33
N LYS A 333 53.65 62.23 81.98
CA LYS A 333 53.82 62.08 83.44
C LYS A 333 55.28 62.12 83.88
N ILE A 334 56.19 61.47 83.12
CA ILE A 334 57.63 61.51 83.39
C ILE A 334 58.19 62.93 83.16
N LEU A 335 57.66 63.67 82.17
CA LEU A 335 58.05 65.05 81.89
C LEU A 335 57.61 66.00 83.02
N ASP A 336 56.38 65.83 83.53
CA ASP A 336 55.86 66.57 84.68
C ASP A 336 56.64 66.27 85.96
N GLU A 337 57.01 65.00 86.21
CA GLU A 337 57.89 64.63 87.32
C GLU A 337 59.29 65.26 87.18
N ARG A 338 59.82 65.32 85.95
CA ARG A 338 61.09 66.00 85.65
C ARG A 338 61.00 67.51 85.86
N GLU A 339 59.91 68.16 85.45
CA GLU A 339 59.68 69.59 85.72
C GLU A 339 59.57 69.86 87.22
N GLN A 340 58.87 69.00 87.98
CA GLN A 340 58.79 69.13 89.44
C GLN A 340 60.17 68.95 90.10
N LEU A 341 60.98 68.00 89.62
CA LEU A 341 62.36 67.83 90.07
C LEU A 341 63.25 69.01 89.68
N GLN A 342 63.10 69.57 88.48
CA GLN A 342 63.81 70.79 88.05
C GLN A 342 63.40 72.01 88.87
N ARG A 343 62.12 72.15 89.22
CA ARG A 343 61.66 73.20 90.15
C ARG A 343 62.23 72.99 91.54
N LYS A 344 62.34 71.75 92.04
CA LYS A 344 63.03 71.42 93.31
C LYS A 344 64.53 71.71 93.27
N VAL A 345 65.20 71.44 92.15
CA VAL A 345 66.62 71.77 91.93
C VAL A 345 66.82 73.29 91.86
N ALA A 346 65.95 74.02 91.15
CA ALA A 346 65.98 75.48 91.12
C ALA A 346 65.63 76.11 92.49
N GLN A 347 64.77 75.47 93.29
CA GLN A 347 64.46 75.90 94.66
C GLN A 347 65.64 75.66 95.62
N LEU A 348 66.39 74.56 95.43
CA LEU A 348 67.61 74.26 96.19
C LEU A 348 68.84 75.08 95.73
N GLU A 349 68.89 75.48 94.45
CA GLU A 349 69.92 76.39 93.91
C GLU A 349 69.65 77.86 94.31
N LEU A 350 68.39 78.24 94.56
CA LEU A 350 68.00 79.56 95.05
C LEU A 350 68.14 79.72 96.58
N GLU A 351 68.12 78.61 97.34
CA GLU A 351 68.30 78.62 98.81
C GLU A 351 69.78 78.64 99.27
N LEU A 352 70.76 78.57 98.35
CA LEU A 352 72.19 78.49 98.70
C LEU A 352 73.04 79.72 98.29
N SER A 353 72.42 80.78 97.76
CA SER A 353 73.12 82.01 97.39
C SER A 353 72.39 83.26 97.87
N THR A 354 72.89 83.80 98.99
CA THR A 354 72.68 85.16 99.57
C THR A 354 71.61 85.33 100.65
N GLU A 355 72.01 84.92 101.85
CA GLU A 355 72.23 85.75 103.05
C GLU A 355 71.82 87.25 103.05
N GLN A 356 71.43 87.69 104.26
CA GLN A 356 71.43 89.04 104.81
C GLN A 356 70.16 89.90 104.68
N LYS A 357 69.37 89.78 105.77
CA LYS A 357 68.77 90.83 106.60
C LYS A 357 67.90 91.90 105.95
N SER A 358 66.64 91.86 106.40
CA SER A 358 65.80 92.97 106.87
C SER A 358 65.61 94.12 105.89
N GLU A 359 64.41 94.57 105.61
CA GLU A 359 63.33 94.83 106.53
C GLU A 359 62.10 95.02 105.68
N ASP A 360 61.03 94.35 106.09
CA ASP A 360 59.69 94.59 105.61
C ASP A 360 59.37 96.08 105.69
N LEU A 361 58.74 96.61 104.67
CA LEU A 361 57.32 96.97 104.76
C LEU A 361 56.98 97.57 103.39
N SER A 362 56.16 96.89 102.61
CA SER A 362 54.73 96.84 102.88
C SER A 362 54.19 98.26 103.05
N GLN A 363 53.23 98.71 102.29
CA GLN A 363 52.19 98.01 101.58
C GLN A 363 51.18 99.12 101.36
N LEU A 364 50.30 98.85 100.40
CA LEU A 364 48.90 99.22 100.52
C LEU A 364 48.63 100.73 100.62
N GLN A 365 48.27 101.29 99.48
CA GLN A 365 46.85 101.31 99.08
C GLN A 365 46.17 102.53 99.66
N VAL A 366 45.17 102.94 98.89
CA VAL A 366 44.07 103.81 99.29
C VAL A 366 44.48 105.28 99.25
N ALA A 367 43.85 106.15 98.47
CA ALA A 367 42.80 106.07 97.49
C ALA A 367 42.58 107.52 97.01
N GLN A 368 41.57 107.68 96.15
CA GLN A 368 40.64 108.82 96.24
C GLN A 368 41.25 110.16 95.79
N LEU A 369 40.95 110.68 94.59
CA LEU A 369 39.62 110.83 94.02
C LEU A 369 39.65 111.10 92.50
N GLN A 370 38.58 110.61 91.85
CA GLN A 370 37.79 111.23 90.78
C GLN A 370 38.34 111.31 89.34
N GLU A 371 37.74 110.53 88.43
CA GLU A 371 36.64 110.95 87.51
C GLU A 371 37.30 111.55 86.25
N GLU A 372 37.37 110.88 85.11
CA GLU A 372 36.31 110.43 84.20
C GLU A 372 37.02 109.56 83.14
N LEU A 373 36.54 108.34 82.84
CA LEU A 373 35.54 108.03 81.82
C LEU A 373 36.17 107.86 80.41
N GLU A 374 35.81 106.74 79.76
CA GLU A 374 36.13 106.36 78.37
C GLU A 374 37.59 105.99 78.09
N ALA A 375 37.91 104.70 77.97
CA ALA A 375 37.86 103.92 76.73
C ALA A 375 39.32 103.46 76.46
N THR A 376 39.68 102.23 76.12
CA THR A 376 38.98 101.07 75.56
C THR A 376 39.98 99.91 75.60
N PHE A 377 39.59 98.79 76.20
CA PHE A 377 40.31 97.51 76.20
C PHE A 377 39.29 96.42 75.86
N GLY A 378 39.58 95.62 74.83
CA GLY A 378 38.86 94.38 74.52
C GLY A 378 39.90 93.30 74.27
N VAL A 379 40.19 92.50 75.29
CA VAL A 379 41.19 91.44 75.27
C VAL A 379 40.48 90.11 75.47
N LEU A 380 40.85 89.16 74.62
CA LEU A 380 40.70 87.72 74.77
C LEU A 380 39.28 87.24 75.14
N ASP A 381 38.45 87.20 74.11
CA ASP A 381 37.23 86.40 74.03
C ASP A 381 37.60 84.93 73.78
N ASP A 382 38.02 84.25 74.84
CA ASP A 382 37.91 82.80 74.90
C ASP A 382 37.13 82.44 76.16
N PHE A 383 36.14 81.56 75.96
CA PHE A 383 35.95 80.49 76.92
C PHE A 383 35.25 80.79 78.27
N LYS A 384 34.15 81.56 78.26
CA LYS A 384 32.95 81.23 79.08
C LYS A 384 31.65 81.72 78.46
N ARG A 385 31.55 81.43 77.17
CA ARG A 385 30.36 81.28 76.32
C ARG A 385 29.40 80.18 76.84
N LYS A 386 29.12 80.16 78.16
CA LYS A 386 28.35 79.12 78.87
C LYS A 386 27.16 79.64 79.68
N GLU A 387 26.87 80.94 79.63
CA GLU A 387 25.74 81.52 80.37
C GLU A 387 24.83 82.40 79.52
N GLN A 388 25.14 82.52 78.22
CA GLN A 388 24.29 83.20 77.24
C GLN A 388 24.05 82.34 75.99
N THR A 389 23.92 81.03 76.22
CA THR A 389 23.17 80.09 75.36
C THR A 389 21.88 79.60 76.05
N TYR A 390 21.52 80.21 77.19
CA TYR A 390 20.23 79.96 77.85
C TYR A 390 19.05 80.78 77.29
N LEU A 391 19.28 81.64 76.28
CA LEU A 391 18.21 82.33 75.55
C LEU A 391 18.05 81.85 74.09
N GLU A 392 19.05 81.18 73.51
CA GLU A 392 18.92 80.49 72.21
C GLU A 392 18.38 79.04 72.35
N ASN A 393 18.35 78.51 73.57
CA ASN A 393 17.70 77.23 73.90
C ASN A 393 16.16 77.31 73.97
N ALA A 394 15.55 78.48 73.78
CA ALA A 394 14.09 78.60 73.65
C ALA A 394 13.61 78.39 72.20
N GLU A 395 14.37 78.84 71.20
CA GLU A 395 14.02 78.66 69.78
C GLU A 395 14.45 77.27 69.24
N ALA A 396 15.47 76.65 69.82
CA ALA A 396 15.85 75.27 69.52
C ALA A 396 14.85 74.22 70.06
N LEU A 397 14.11 74.52 71.13
CA LEU A 397 13.05 73.64 71.64
C LEU A 397 11.80 73.67 70.76
N GLU A 398 11.47 74.83 70.18
CA GLU A 398 10.34 74.99 69.25
C GLU A 398 10.64 74.36 67.87
N SER A 399 11.91 74.38 67.45
CA SER A 399 12.43 73.63 66.29
C SER A 399 12.45 72.11 66.51
N LEU A 400 12.84 71.64 67.71
CA LEU A 400 12.78 70.21 68.07
C LEU A 400 11.35 69.69 68.29
N ILE A 401 10.42 70.54 68.74
CA ILE A 401 9.00 70.20 68.83
C ILE A 401 8.37 70.16 67.43
N ASN A 402 8.70 71.10 66.54
CA ASN A 402 8.22 71.06 65.14
C ASN A 402 8.82 69.89 64.33
N THR A 403 10.06 69.49 64.59
CA THR A 403 10.64 68.27 63.99
C THR A 403 10.13 66.99 64.67
N SER A 404 9.86 67.00 65.97
CA SER A 404 9.18 65.87 66.65
C SER A 404 7.71 65.74 66.22
N ASP A 405 7.02 66.83 65.91
CA ASP A 405 5.66 66.83 65.39
C ASP A 405 5.65 66.45 63.91
N SER A 406 6.65 66.88 63.12
CA SER A 406 6.88 66.39 61.76
C SER A 406 7.21 64.89 61.74
N ILE A 407 8.05 64.39 62.65
CA ILE A 407 8.38 62.96 62.79
C ILE A 407 7.18 62.18 63.34
N LYS A 408 6.33 62.76 64.19
CA LYS A 408 5.06 62.13 64.61
C LYS A 408 4.03 62.10 63.49
N GLN A 409 3.97 63.14 62.66
CA GLN A 409 3.07 63.23 61.52
C GLN A 409 3.55 62.31 60.38
N GLU A 410 4.85 62.17 60.20
CA GLU A 410 5.49 61.21 59.29
C GLU A 410 5.35 59.78 59.81
N ASN A 411 5.51 59.52 61.11
CA ASN A 411 5.19 58.21 61.70
C ASN A 411 3.69 57.90 61.63
N ALA A 412 2.80 58.89 61.79
CA ALA A 412 1.36 58.70 61.60
C ALA A 412 1.03 58.40 60.14
N SER A 413 1.65 59.11 59.18
CA SER A 413 1.55 58.85 57.74
C SER A 413 2.12 57.49 57.36
N LEU A 414 3.26 57.07 57.93
CA LEU A 414 3.85 55.75 57.71
C LEU A 414 3.03 54.65 58.38
N THR A 415 2.42 54.90 59.54
CA THR A 415 1.49 53.97 60.20
C THR A 415 0.20 53.84 59.40
N GLU A 416 -0.30 54.94 58.82
CA GLU A 416 -1.45 54.94 57.93
C GLU A 416 -1.11 54.20 56.62
N GLN A 417 0.05 54.46 56.00
CA GLN A 417 0.57 53.74 54.83
C GLN A 417 0.79 52.25 55.11
N LEU A 418 1.31 51.88 56.27
CA LEU A 418 1.42 50.49 56.70
C LEU A 418 0.03 49.88 56.91
N SER A 419 -0.95 50.64 57.41
CA SER A 419 -2.32 50.14 57.55
C SER A 419 -3.03 49.97 56.20
N THR A 420 -2.82 50.87 55.23
CA THR A 420 -3.34 50.73 53.87
C THR A 420 -2.65 49.60 53.13
N LEU A 421 -1.32 49.48 53.26
CA LEU A 421 -0.57 48.37 52.67
C LEU A 421 -0.96 47.03 53.30
N ASN A 422 -1.21 46.98 54.60
CA ASN A 422 -1.67 45.77 55.28
C ASN A 422 -3.12 45.42 54.91
N ASN A 423 -3.99 46.42 54.69
CA ASN A 423 -5.34 46.21 54.16
C ASN A 423 -5.32 45.76 52.69
N GLU A 424 -4.42 46.30 51.86
CA GLU A 424 -4.20 45.83 50.49
C GLU A 424 -3.63 44.42 50.47
N MET A 425 -2.70 44.09 51.37
CA MET A 425 -2.15 42.75 51.51
C MET A 425 -3.23 41.76 51.98
N GLU A 426 -4.11 42.13 52.92
CA GLU A 426 -5.28 41.32 53.29
C GLU A 426 -6.29 41.18 52.13
N LYS A 427 -6.42 42.19 51.28
CA LYS A 427 -7.27 42.14 50.09
C LYS A 427 -6.67 41.20 49.04
N VAL A 428 -5.36 41.27 48.81
CA VAL A 428 -4.63 40.38 47.90
C VAL A 428 -4.61 38.94 48.43
N VAL A 429 -4.51 38.73 49.75
CA VAL A 429 -4.63 37.40 50.37
C VAL A 429 -6.04 36.86 50.17
N ARG A 430 -7.09 37.67 50.36
CA ARG A 430 -8.47 37.26 50.06
C ARG A 430 -8.73 36.99 48.58
N GLU A 431 -8.14 37.77 47.67
CA GLU A 431 -8.19 37.51 46.23
C GLU A 431 -7.43 36.23 45.87
N LYS A 432 -6.28 35.97 46.50
CA LYS A 432 -5.52 34.72 46.34
C LYS A 432 -6.30 33.52 46.87
N GLU A 433 -6.96 33.63 48.01
CA GLU A 433 -7.85 32.59 48.54
C GLU A 433 -9.05 32.36 47.61
N GLY A 434 -9.67 33.42 47.09
CA GLY A 434 -10.76 33.34 46.11
C GLY A 434 -10.33 32.69 44.79
N LEU A 435 -9.16 33.07 44.27
CA LEU A 435 -8.56 32.45 43.07
C LEU A 435 -8.16 31.00 43.34
N ASN A 436 -7.68 30.67 44.54
CA ASN A 436 -7.33 29.30 44.90
C ASN A 436 -8.57 28.40 45.02
N ASP A 437 -9.68 28.93 45.52
CA ASP A 437 -10.99 28.26 45.51
C ASP A 437 -11.52 28.10 44.08
N GLU A 438 -11.30 29.10 43.21
CA GLU A 438 -11.70 29.05 41.81
C GLU A 438 -10.85 28.06 41.00
N VAL A 439 -9.54 28.01 41.22
CA VAL A 439 -8.62 26.99 40.68
C VAL A 439 -9.02 25.59 41.17
N SER A 440 -9.36 25.44 42.45
CA SER A 440 -9.83 24.16 43.01
C SER A 440 -11.16 23.72 42.38
N ARG A 441 -12.07 24.66 42.10
CA ARG A 441 -13.31 24.41 41.36
C ARG A 441 -13.04 24.06 39.89
N PHE A 442 -12.10 24.74 39.24
CA PHE A 442 -11.68 24.44 37.87
C PHE A 442 -11.00 23.07 37.78
N GLN A 443 -10.12 22.70 38.71
CA GLN A 443 -9.50 21.37 38.76
C GLN A 443 -10.53 20.26 39.02
N ASN A 444 -11.52 20.49 39.88
CA ASN A 444 -12.62 19.54 40.07
C ASN A 444 -13.53 19.44 38.83
N LYS A 445 -13.74 20.55 38.12
CA LYS A 445 -14.50 20.56 36.86
C LYS A 445 -13.72 19.87 35.74
N PHE A 446 -12.40 20.06 35.69
CA PHE A 446 -11.48 19.42 34.76
C PHE A 446 -11.40 17.91 35.02
N SER A 447 -11.35 17.49 36.29
CA SER A 447 -11.35 16.05 36.66
C SER A 447 -12.68 15.37 36.28
N LYS A 448 -13.82 16.04 36.49
CA LYS A 448 -15.13 15.55 36.02
C LYS A 448 -15.27 15.57 34.51
N GLN A 449 -14.63 16.52 33.81
CA GLN A 449 -14.56 16.53 32.35
C GLN A 449 -13.62 15.44 31.82
N ASN A 450 -12.54 15.09 32.53
CA ASN A 450 -11.63 14.02 32.14
C ASN A 450 -12.27 12.63 32.31
N GLU A 451 -13.07 12.43 33.37
CA GLU A 451 -13.89 11.21 33.52
C GLU A 451 -14.98 11.10 32.45
N ALA A 452 -15.55 12.23 32.01
CA ALA A 452 -16.49 12.28 30.89
C ALA A 452 -15.79 12.09 29.52
N ALA A 453 -14.56 12.60 29.37
CA ALA A 453 -13.73 12.48 28.17
C ALA A 453 -13.16 11.07 28.00
N LEU A 454 -12.87 10.34 29.09
CA LEU A 454 -12.49 8.92 29.01
C LEU A 454 -13.62 8.05 28.46
N ASN A 455 -14.87 8.31 28.86
CA ASN A 455 -16.04 7.63 28.32
C ASN A 455 -16.37 8.08 26.89
N SER A 456 -16.14 9.36 26.54
CA SER A 456 -16.32 9.83 25.16
C SER A 456 -15.20 9.37 24.22
N ASN A 457 -13.99 9.10 24.69
CA ASN A 457 -12.91 8.55 23.85
C ASN A 457 -13.23 7.14 23.36
N VAL A 458 -13.91 6.34 24.18
CA VAL A 458 -14.40 5.00 23.78
C VAL A 458 -15.51 5.11 22.72
N ASP A 459 -16.40 6.11 22.84
CA ASP A 459 -17.41 6.39 21.82
C ASP A 459 -16.81 7.03 20.56
N VAL A 460 -15.76 7.85 20.67
CA VAL A 460 -15.03 8.45 19.54
C VAL A 460 -14.21 7.40 18.80
N GLU A 461 -13.49 6.50 19.50
CA GLU A 461 -12.82 5.34 18.87
C GLU A 461 -13.83 4.42 18.19
N ARG A 462 -15.01 4.21 18.79
CA ARG A 462 -16.09 3.44 18.16
C ARG A 462 -16.61 4.14 16.92
N ILE A 463 -16.78 5.47 16.95
CA ILE A 463 -17.26 6.25 15.81
C ILE A 463 -16.17 6.37 14.72
N THR A 464 -14.90 6.50 15.04
CA THR A 464 -13.81 6.51 14.05
C THR A 464 -13.63 5.15 13.41
N THR A 465 -13.74 4.06 14.18
CA THR A 465 -13.72 2.70 13.60
C THR A 465 -14.96 2.42 12.76
N GLU A 466 -16.15 2.89 13.15
CA GLU A 466 -17.36 2.81 12.31
C GLU A 466 -17.25 3.69 11.05
N LEU A 467 -16.59 4.85 11.13
CA LEU A 467 -16.32 5.73 10.00
C LEU A 467 -15.27 5.14 9.04
N GLU A 468 -14.21 4.54 9.56
CA GLU A 468 -13.20 3.80 8.78
C GLU A 468 -13.85 2.60 8.08
N LEU A 469 -14.71 1.85 8.78
CA LEU A 469 -15.45 0.72 8.20
C LEU A 469 -16.42 1.19 7.09
N ALA A 470 -17.11 2.31 7.31
CA ALA A 470 -17.99 2.90 6.31
C ALA A 470 -17.21 3.47 5.11
N SER A 471 -16.03 4.07 5.34
CA SER A 471 -15.15 4.56 4.29
C SER A 471 -14.59 3.41 3.45
N LEU A 472 -14.20 2.30 4.09
CA LEU A 472 -13.78 1.07 3.41
C LEU A 472 -14.92 0.46 2.57
N GLN A 473 -16.16 0.45 3.09
CA GLN A 473 -17.33 0.04 2.31
C GLN A 473 -17.59 0.94 1.11
N VAL A 474 -17.32 2.25 1.21
CA VAL A 474 -17.44 3.19 0.10
C VAL A 474 -16.35 2.97 -0.95
N VAL A 475 -15.10 2.75 -0.54
CA VAL A 475 -13.99 2.41 -1.46
C VAL A 475 -14.28 1.08 -2.16
N GLN A 476 -14.75 0.06 -1.44
CA GLN A 476 -15.11 -1.23 -2.02
C GLN A 476 -16.25 -1.10 -3.05
N LEU A 477 -17.27 -0.27 -2.77
CA LEU A 477 -18.33 0.01 -3.75
C LEU A 477 -17.81 0.79 -4.96
N GLN A 478 -16.81 1.65 -4.79
CA GLN A 478 -16.14 2.32 -5.91
C GLN A 478 -15.35 1.32 -6.77
N ASP A 479 -14.61 0.41 -6.15
CA ASP A 479 -13.85 -0.64 -6.86
C ASP A 479 -14.78 -1.63 -7.57
N GLU A 480 -15.91 -2.01 -6.95
CA GLU A 480 -16.93 -2.85 -7.58
C GLU A 480 -17.54 -2.12 -8.79
N VAL A 481 -17.89 -0.84 -8.65
CA VAL A 481 -18.43 -0.01 -9.74
C VAL A 481 -17.39 0.18 -10.85
N GLU A 482 -16.12 0.38 -10.54
CA GLU A 482 -15.04 0.43 -11.53
C GLU A 482 -14.87 -0.93 -12.23
N SER A 483 -14.97 -2.04 -11.49
CA SER A 483 -14.89 -3.38 -12.08
C SER A 483 -16.06 -3.65 -13.03
N TYR A 484 -17.28 -3.26 -12.66
CA TYR A 484 -18.46 -3.37 -13.53
C TYR A 484 -18.36 -2.43 -14.73
N TYR A 485 -17.80 -1.23 -14.54
CA TYR A 485 -17.56 -0.28 -15.61
C TYR A 485 -16.52 -0.78 -16.61
N ILE A 486 -15.40 -1.35 -16.13
CA ILE A 486 -14.37 -1.98 -16.98
C ILE A 486 -14.95 -3.18 -17.72
N ALA A 487 -15.69 -4.07 -17.03
CA ALA A 487 -16.35 -5.21 -17.67
C ALA A 487 -17.37 -4.78 -18.73
N MET A 488 -18.10 -3.68 -18.49
CA MET A 488 -19.03 -3.08 -19.44
C MET A 488 -18.28 -2.43 -20.62
N GLN A 489 -17.16 -1.76 -20.38
CA GLN A 489 -16.33 -1.13 -21.41
C GLN A 489 -15.60 -2.17 -22.28
N GLU A 490 -15.20 -3.31 -21.69
CA GLU A 490 -14.72 -4.51 -22.39
C GLU A 490 -15.84 -5.17 -23.23
N MET A 491 -17.08 -5.16 -22.73
CA MET A 491 -18.26 -5.64 -23.46
C MET A 491 -18.68 -4.68 -24.60
N GLU A 492 -18.54 -3.37 -24.41
CA GLU A 492 -18.81 -2.36 -25.45
C GLU A 492 -17.71 -2.29 -26.52
N SER A 493 -16.45 -2.47 -26.13
CA SER A 493 -15.30 -2.52 -27.06
C SER A 493 -15.30 -3.81 -27.91
N SER A 494 -15.78 -4.93 -27.35
CA SER A 494 -16.05 -6.16 -28.13
C SER A 494 -17.26 -6.01 -29.07
N PHE A 495 -18.26 -5.19 -28.73
CA PHE A 495 -19.39 -4.89 -29.60
C PHE A 495 -19.04 -3.95 -30.77
N ASN A 496 -18.16 -2.96 -30.54
CA ASN A 496 -17.79 -1.95 -31.55
C ASN A 496 -16.71 -2.42 -32.55
N THR A 497 -16.03 -3.54 -32.31
CA THR A 497 -14.96 -4.07 -33.18
C THR A 497 -15.41 -5.17 -34.14
N GLY A 498 -16.66 -5.61 -34.11
CA GLY A 498 -17.22 -6.54 -35.10
C GLY A 498 -16.53 -7.91 -35.14
N LEU A 499 -15.89 -8.34 -34.05
CA LEU A 499 -15.42 -9.71 -33.89
C LEU A 499 -16.54 -10.56 -33.27
N SER A 500 -17.00 -11.57 -34.01
CA SER A 500 -17.98 -12.55 -33.56
C SER A 500 -17.63 -13.10 -32.18
N SER A 501 -18.66 -13.16 -31.33
CA SER A 501 -18.74 -13.94 -30.10
C SER A 501 -18.27 -15.38 -30.33
N THR A 502 -16.99 -15.61 -30.13
CA THR A 502 -16.40 -16.93 -30.02
C THR A 502 -15.60 -16.92 -28.73
N ILE A 503 -16.19 -17.51 -27.69
CA ILE A 503 -15.52 -18.06 -26.52
C ILE A 503 -15.07 -17.04 -25.44
N MET A 504 -15.87 -16.96 -24.37
CA MET A 504 -15.51 -16.46 -23.03
C MET A 504 -14.40 -17.32 -22.34
N SER A 505 -13.45 -17.91 -23.08
CA SER A 505 -12.42 -18.78 -22.50
C SER A 505 -11.07 -18.79 -23.24
N THR A 506 -10.63 -17.69 -23.84
CA THR A 506 -9.27 -17.59 -24.43
C THR A 506 -8.65 -16.18 -24.38
N ASN A 507 -8.87 -15.39 -23.32
CA ASN A 507 -7.83 -14.41 -22.97
C ASN A 507 -6.72 -15.18 -22.24
N ALA A 508 -5.71 -15.60 -22.99
CA ALA A 508 -4.54 -16.32 -22.46
C ALA A 508 -3.76 -15.49 -21.43
N ILE A 509 -3.97 -14.16 -21.40
CA ILE A 509 -3.38 -13.21 -20.47
C ILE A 509 -4.51 -12.61 -19.63
N GLN A 510 -4.39 -12.68 -18.30
CA GLN A 510 -5.36 -12.13 -17.36
C GLN A 510 -4.68 -11.20 -16.35
N HIS A 511 -5.17 -9.97 -16.24
CA HIS A 511 -4.73 -9.01 -15.21
C HIS A 511 -5.52 -9.16 -13.91
N ARG A 512 -4.99 -8.61 -12.81
CA ARG A 512 -5.59 -8.66 -11.46
C ARG A 512 -6.07 -10.05 -11.07
N VAL A 513 -5.23 -11.06 -11.34
CA VAL A 513 -5.64 -12.47 -11.23
C VAL A 513 -6.05 -12.85 -9.80
N PHE A 514 -5.48 -12.19 -8.79
CA PHE A 514 -5.78 -12.45 -7.38
C PHE A 514 -7.23 -12.09 -7.03
N ASP A 515 -7.78 -11.04 -7.64
CA ASP A 515 -9.15 -10.58 -7.42
C ASP A 515 -10.19 -11.45 -8.14
N LYS A 516 -9.73 -12.32 -9.04
CA LYS A 516 -10.58 -13.24 -9.81
C LYS A 516 -10.78 -14.58 -9.13
N VAL A 517 -10.11 -14.84 -8.00
CA VAL A 517 -10.43 -15.98 -7.15
C VAL A 517 -11.77 -15.70 -6.48
N SER A 518 -12.65 -16.70 -6.43
CA SER A 518 -13.96 -16.53 -5.81
C SER A 518 -14.31 -17.71 -4.93
N ALA A 519 -15.11 -17.48 -3.89
CA ALA A 519 -15.70 -18.53 -3.07
C ALA A 519 -17.14 -18.15 -2.74
N LYS A 520 -18.01 -19.16 -2.63
CA LYS A 520 -19.44 -18.95 -2.40
C LYS A 520 -19.75 -18.51 -0.97
N ALA A 521 -19.06 -19.07 0.01
CA ALA A 521 -19.25 -18.75 1.41
C ALA A 521 -18.01 -19.10 2.24
N ILE A 522 -17.88 -18.38 3.37
CA ILE A 522 -16.89 -18.62 4.42
C ILE A 522 -17.61 -19.12 5.69
N SER A 523 -16.95 -20.01 6.43
CA SER A 523 -17.39 -20.45 7.75
C SER A 523 -16.22 -20.63 8.71
N VAL A 524 -16.46 -20.48 10.00
CA VAL A 524 -15.44 -20.64 11.05
C VAL A 524 -15.57 -22.02 11.69
N THR A 525 -14.49 -22.80 11.60
CA THR A 525 -14.43 -24.20 12.07
C THR A 525 -13.69 -24.35 13.41
N GLY A 526 -12.93 -23.35 13.84
CA GLY A 526 -12.13 -23.40 15.06
C GLY A 526 -11.36 -22.11 15.33
N GLN A 527 -10.79 -22.01 16.53
CA GLN A 527 -9.88 -20.93 16.94
C GLN A 527 -8.91 -21.44 18.02
N TYR A 528 -7.71 -20.87 18.08
CA TYR A 528 -6.73 -21.16 19.12
C TYR A 528 -6.03 -19.86 19.57
N ILE A 529 -5.86 -19.69 20.88
CA ILE A 529 -5.26 -18.48 21.48
C ILE A 529 -4.29 -18.90 22.58
N THR A 530 -3.05 -18.43 22.48
CA THR A 530 -2.00 -18.53 23.51
C THR A 530 -1.16 -17.25 23.52
N ASP A 531 -0.28 -17.09 24.51
CA ASP A 531 0.58 -15.92 24.61
C ASP A 531 1.45 -15.76 23.34
N GLY A 532 1.33 -14.61 22.66
CA GLY A 532 2.01 -14.30 21.41
C GLY A 532 1.53 -15.02 20.14
N TYR A 533 0.49 -15.87 20.20
CA TYR A 533 -0.03 -16.58 19.03
C TYR A 533 -1.56 -16.74 19.07
N GLN A 534 -2.23 -16.37 17.98
CA GLN A 534 -3.65 -16.62 17.77
C GLN A 534 -3.90 -17.15 16.37
N ASP A 535 -4.86 -18.06 16.21
CA ASP A 535 -5.35 -18.48 14.91
C ASP A 535 -6.88 -18.58 14.87
N ILE A 536 -7.44 -18.42 13.68
CA ILE A 536 -8.84 -18.73 13.37
C ILE A 536 -8.86 -19.66 12.15
N HIS A 537 -9.59 -20.77 12.29
CA HIS A 537 -9.74 -21.75 11.24
C HIS A 537 -10.97 -21.40 10.40
N LEU A 538 -10.74 -21.21 9.11
CA LEU A 538 -11.73 -20.83 8.13
C LEU A 538 -11.90 -21.97 7.13
N LYS A 539 -13.14 -22.13 6.66
CA LYS A 539 -13.50 -23.04 5.59
C LYS A 539 -14.23 -22.28 4.51
N LEU A 540 -13.59 -22.19 3.35
CA LEU A 540 -14.14 -21.63 2.13
C LEU A 540 -14.86 -22.73 1.34
N THR A 541 -16.02 -22.41 0.77
CA THR A 541 -16.84 -23.36 -0.01
C THR A 541 -16.94 -22.91 -1.46
N SER A 542 -16.89 -23.89 -2.38
CA SER A 542 -16.94 -23.66 -3.84
C SER A 542 -15.90 -22.65 -4.30
N VAL A 543 -14.62 -22.90 -4.01
CA VAL A 543 -13.51 -22.01 -4.39
C VAL A 543 -13.16 -22.24 -5.84
N ALA A 544 -13.29 -21.20 -6.67
CA ALA A 544 -12.94 -21.21 -8.07
C ALA A 544 -11.73 -20.31 -8.32
N PHE A 545 -10.69 -20.88 -8.94
CA PHE A 545 -9.52 -20.14 -9.39
C PHE A 545 -9.63 -19.80 -10.89
N PRO A 546 -9.09 -18.65 -11.32
CA PRO A 546 -9.11 -18.23 -12.73
C PRO A 546 -8.32 -19.17 -13.65
N THR A 547 -7.47 -20.05 -13.10
CA THR A 547 -6.77 -21.12 -13.82
C THR A 547 -7.69 -22.26 -14.26
N GLY A 548 -8.96 -22.26 -13.83
CA GLY A 548 -9.91 -23.36 -14.02
C GLY A 548 -9.87 -24.42 -12.91
N ARG A 549 -8.97 -24.29 -11.92
CA ARG A 549 -8.98 -25.15 -10.73
C ARG A 549 -10.19 -24.83 -9.86
N TYR A 550 -10.93 -25.86 -9.48
CA TYR A 550 -12.08 -25.75 -8.60
C TYR A 550 -11.89 -26.65 -7.38
N LEU A 551 -12.21 -26.13 -6.19
CA LEU A 551 -12.18 -26.87 -4.93
C LEU A 551 -13.54 -26.75 -4.25
N ASP A 552 -14.19 -27.88 -3.96
CA ASP A 552 -15.47 -27.90 -3.24
C ASP A 552 -15.34 -27.23 -1.86
N GLU A 553 -14.25 -27.53 -1.16
CA GLU A 553 -13.95 -27.01 0.16
C GLU A 553 -12.44 -26.75 0.29
N LEU A 554 -12.09 -25.60 0.89
CA LEU A 554 -10.70 -25.24 1.19
C LEU A 554 -10.58 -24.81 2.64
N GLU A 555 -9.74 -25.51 3.39
CA GLU A 555 -9.38 -25.16 4.76
C GLU A 555 -8.18 -24.22 4.78
N VAL A 556 -8.34 -23.11 5.49
CA VAL A 556 -7.34 -22.05 5.58
C VAL A 556 -7.38 -21.44 6.97
N LYS A 557 -6.22 -21.04 7.48
CA LYS A 557 -6.13 -20.34 8.76
C LYS A 557 -5.66 -18.91 8.55
N LEU A 558 -6.27 -17.97 9.25
CA LEU A 558 -5.60 -16.72 9.55
C LEU A 558 -4.85 -16.87 10.87
N VAL A 559 -3.62 -16.37 10.90
CA VAL A 559 -2.74 -16.44 12.07
C VAL A 559 -2.31 -15.03 12.47
N LEU A 560 -2.16 -14.80 13.76
CA LEU A 560 -1.60 -13.59 14.36
C LEU A 560 -0.44 -14.02 15.25
N ILE A 561 0.78 -13.71 14.84
CA ILE A 561 2.00 -14.07 15.56
C ILE A 561 2.65 -12.77 16.01
N SER A 562 2.80 -12.56 17.32
CA SER A 562 3.28 -11.30 17.90
C SER A 562 2.50 -10.06 17.43
N GLY A 563 1.22 -10.22 17.05
CA GLY A 563 0.36 -9.15 16.52
C GLY A 563 0.45 -8.95 15.00
N LEU A 564 1.28 -9.72 14.29
CA LEU A 564 1.44 -9.63 12.84
C LEU A 564 0.54 -10.66 12.13
N PRO A 565 -0.28 -10.23 11.16
CA PRO A 565 -1.20 -11.12 10.48
C PRO A 565 -0.48 -11.98 9.43
N GLY A 566 -1.01 -13.18 9.24
CA GLY A 566 -0.56 -14.12 8.23
C GLY A 566 -1.67 -15.10 7.84
N ILE A 567 -1.40 -15.88 6.82
CA ILE A 567 -2.27 -16.93 6.31
C ILE A 567 -1.51 -18.25 6.29
N GLU A 568 -2.20 -19.34 6.65
CA GLU A 568 -1.62 -20.69 6.67
C GLU A 568 -2.56 -21.70 6.03
N PHE A 569 -1.99 -22.55 5.17
CA PHE A 569 -2.63 -23.71 4.57
C PHE A 569 -1.97 -24.98 5.11
N ARG A 570 -2.77 -26.05 5.26
CA ARG A 570 -2.27 -27.37 5.64
C ARG A 570 -2.78 -28.43 4.68
N MET A 571 -1.94 -29.39 4.34
CA MET A 571 -2.37 -30.51 3.49
C MET A 571 -3.19 -31.51 4.31
N GLN A 572 -4.47 -31.67 3.97
CA GLN A 572 -5.32 -32.75 4.49
C GLN A 572 -5.72 -33.71 3.36
N GLY A 573 -5.75 -35.02 3.65
CA GLY A 573 -6.38 -35.99 2.75
C GLY A 573 -5.62 -36.44 1.49
N GLY A 574 -4.36 -36.03 1.29
CA GLY A 574 -3.52 -36.52 0.19
C GLY A 574 -3.69 -35.80 -1.15
N GLU A 575 -4.54 -34.78 -1.23
CA GLU A 575 -4.56 -33.86 -2.38
C GLU A 575 -3.40 -32.85 -2.31
N GLY A 576 -2.65 -32.71 -3.40
CA GLY A 576 -1.55 -31.75 -3.54
C GLY A 576 -2.05 -30.32 -3.67
N LEU A 577 -2.29 -29.63 -2.55
CA LEU A 577 -2.64 -28.20 -2.56
C LEU A 577 -1.42 -27.32 -2.90
N PHE A 578 -0.27 -27.64 -2.30
CA PHE A 578 1.04 -26.99 -2.47
C PHE A 578 2.16 -28.03 -2.35
N ARG A 579 3.40 -27.67 -2.73
CA ARG A 579 4.58 -28.53 -2.62
C ARG A 579 5.05 -28.61 -1.17
N ALA A 580 5.20 -29.83 -0.65
CA ALA A 580 5.70 -30.06 0.71
C ALA A 580 7.23 -29.97 0.76
N TYR A 581 7.76 -29.30 1.78
CA TYR A 581 9.19 -29.20 2.07
C TYR A 581 9.49 -29.68 3.49
N GLU A 582 10.66 -30.29 3.71
CA GLU A 582 11.05 -30.84 5.01
C GLU A 582 11.14 -29.77 6.10
N ASP A 583 11.58 -28.57 5.75
CA ASP A 583 11.66 -27.40 6.65
C ASP A 583 10.32 -26.68 6.87
N ALA A 584 9.27 -27.09 6.15
CA ALA A 584 7.90 -26.59 6.28
C ALA A 584 6.91 -27.72 6.64
N THR A 585 7.34 -28.61 7.54
CA THR A 585 6.55 -29.75 8.03
C THR A 585 6.67 -29.83 9.56
N ASP A 586 5.53 -29.86 10.25
CA ASP A 586 5.45 -30.03 11.71
C ASP A 586 4.77 -31.36 12.10
N GLU A 587 4.49 -31.56 13.40
CA GLU A 587 3.84 -32.77 13.90
C GLU A 587 2.42 -33.02 13.35
N TYR A 588 1.80 -32.00 12.76
CA TYR A 588 0.49 -32.08 12.11
C TYR A 588 0.60 -32.07 10.57
N GLY A 589 1.81 -32.18 10.02
CA GLY A 589 2.08 -32.34 8.59
C GLY A 589 2.63 -31.09 7.89
N PRO A 590 2.71 -31.12 6.54
CA PRO A 590 3.20 -30.01 5.75
C PRO A 590 2.29 -28.79 5.85
N TYR A 591 2.88 -27.61 5.99
CA TYR A 591 2.18 -26.33 6.04
C TYR A 591 2.79 -25.33 5.06
N LEU A 592 1.96 -24.44 4.52
CA LEU A 592 2.36 -23.28 3.74
C LEU A 592 1.89 -22.04 4.47
N ARG A 593 2.82 -21.27 5.05
CA ARG A 593 2.51 -20.06 5.81
C ARG A 593 3.13 -18.85 5.14
N TYR A 594 2.35 -17.77 5.07
CA TYR A 594 2.77 -16.48 4.55
C TYR A 594 2.42 -15.38 5.56
N MET A 595 3.39 -14.55 5.93
CA MET A 595 3.23 -13.44 6.89
C MET A 595 3.34 -12.08 6.19
N LEU A 596 2.58 -11.08 6.67
CA LEU A 596 2.61 -9.69 6.18
C LEU A 596 3.96 -9.01 6.43
N THR A 597 4.53 -9.21 7.62
CA THR A 597 5.85 -8.70 8.00
C THR A 597 6.43 -9.70 8.99
N PRO A 598 7.48 -10.46 8.62
CA PRO A 598 8.03 -11.45 9.54
C PRO A 598 8.95 -10.78 10.58
N GLU A 599 8.85 -11.17 11.86
CA GLU A 599 9.78 -10.76 12.94
C GLU A 599 10.61 -11.96 13.47
N GLY A 600 11.83 -11.73 13.95
CA GLY A 600 12.63 -12.77 14.61
C GLY A 600 13.27 -13.78 13.65
N GLU A 601 13.06 -15.10 13.85
CA GLU A 601 13.53 -16.17 12.94
C GLU A 601 12.60 -16.38 11.71
N LEU A 602 11.41 -15.75 11.72
CA LEU A 602 10.42 -15.81 10.64
C LEU A 602 10.88 -15.20 9.29
N PRO A 603 11.76 -14.18 9.22
CA PRO A 603 12.19 -13.59 7.95
C PRO A 603 12.91 -14.60 7.06
N GLU A 604 13.74 -15.46 7.63
CA GLU A 604 14.47 -16.48 6.87
C GLU A 604 13.53 -17.58 6.37
N THR A 605 12.51 -17.93 7.16
CA THR A 605 11.49 -18.89 6.74
C THR A 605 10.60 -18.31 5.65
N GLN A 606 10.17 -17.06 5.80
CA GLN A 606 9.38 -16.32 4.81
C GLN A 606 10.16 -16.11 3.50
N ARG A 607 11.45 -15.78 3.57
CA ARG A 607 12.34 -15.64 2.40
C ARG A 607 12.40 -16.95 1.62
N LYS A 608 12.63 -18.08 2.31
CA LYS A 608 12.62 -19.40 1.68
C LYS A 608 11.28 -19.76 1.06
N VAL A 609 10.17 -19.37 1.68
CA VAL A 609 8.83 -19.55 1.09
C VAL A 609 8.74 -18.74 -0.20
N LEU A 610 9.05 -17.44 -0.17
CA LEU A 610 9.01 -16.56 -1.34
C LEU A 610 9.88 -17.06 -2.51
N GLU A 611 11.08 -17.56 -2.23
CA GLU A 611 12.00 -18.14 -3.24
C GLU A 611 11.46 -19.42 -3.89
N ARG A 612 10.56 -20.15 -3.22
CA ARG A 612 10.04 -21.45 -3.63
C ARG A 612 8.63 -21.39 -4.23
N LEU A 613 7.89 -20.30 -3.98
CA LEU A 613 6.51 -20.15 -4.44
C LEU A 613 6.42 -20.25 -5.96
N ASN A 614 5.68 -21.25 -6.42
CA ASN A 614 5.24 -21.30 -7.81
C ASN A 614 4.00 -20.40 -8.04
N ALA A 615 3.57 -20.27 -9.29
CA ALA A 615 2.46 -19.40 -9.64
C ALA A 615 1.14 -19.88 -9.03
N SER A 616 0.89 -21.20 -9.01
CA SER A 616 -0.30 -21.79 -8.39
C SER A 616 -0.36 -21.52 -6.88
N GLU A 617 0.75 -21.63 -6.18
CA GLU A 617 0.85 -21.38 -4.72
C GLU A 617 0.73 -19.89 -4.41
N ARG A 618 1.34 -19.02 -5.23
CA ARG A 618 1.17 -17.57 -5.11
C ARG A 618 -0.27 -17.16 -5.33
N LEU A 619 -0.94 -17.71 -6.35
CA LEU A 619 -2.36 -17.49 -6.61
C LEU A 619 -3.24 -18.03 -5.47
N LEU A 620 -2.91 -19.18 -4.91
CA LEU A 620 -3.57 -19.74 -3.73
C LEU A 620 -3.51 -18.76 -2.55
N ILE A 621 -2.31 -18.28 -2.19
CA ILE A 621 -2.11 -17.38 -1.05
C ILE A 621 -2.82 -16.05 -1.30
N MET A 622 -2.44 -15.33 -2.35
CA MET A 622 -2.88 -13.95 -2.58
C MET A 622 -4.36 -13.90 -2.95
N GLY A 623 -4.82 -14.86 -3.76
CA GLY A 623 -6.24 -14.96 -4.11
C GLY A 623 -7.12 -15.32 -2.92
N CYS A 624 -6.68 -16.22 -2.03
CA CYS A 624 -7.43 -16.50 -0.80
C CYS A 624 -7.43 -15.31 0.16
N ILE A 625 -6.33 -14.56 0.28
CA ILE A 625 -6.32 -13.33 1.08
C ILE A 625 -7.40 -12.35 0.57
N SER A 626 -7.47 -12.12 -0.76
CA SER A 626 -8.48 -11.24 -1.37
C SER A 626 -9.92 -11.74 -1.12
N VAL A 627 -10.17 -13.03 -1.30
CA VAL A 627 -11.50 -13.63 -1.03
C VAL A 627 -11.87 -13.60 0.44
N ILE A 628 -10.93 -13.90 1.34
CA ILE A 628 -11.18 -13.93 2.78
C ILE A 628 -11.47 -12.51 3.30
N SER A 629 -10.72 -11.51 2.86
CA SER A 629 -10.96 -10.12 3.27
C SER A 629 -12.35 -9.65 2.85
N GLN A 630 -12.80 -9.99 1.64
CA GLN A 630 -14.15 -9.69 1.16
C GLN A 630 -15.24 -10.45 1.94
N LEU A 631 -15.09 -11.76 2.11
CA LEU A 631 -16.13 -12.58 2.73
C LEU A 631 -16.26 -12.36 4.24
N LEU A 632 -15.17 -11.98 4.94
CA LEU A 632 -15.18 -11.68 6.37
C LEU A 632 -15.94 -10.38 6.72
N LEU A 633 -16.20 -9.51 5.75
CA LEU A 633 -17.01 -8.30 5.93
C LEU A 633 -18.50 -8.61 6.14
N ASN A 634 -18.96 -9.80 5.74
CA ASN A 634 -20.33 -10.23 5.97
C ASN A 634 -20.64 -10.38 7.46
N THR A 635 -21.87 -10.06 7.84
CA THR A 635 -22.36 -10.15 9.22
C THR A 635 -22.88 -11.54 9.59
N ASP A 636 -23.34 -12.32 8.61
CA ASP A 636 -23.93 -13.65 8.77
C ASP A 636 -22.94 -14.77 8.39
N ILE A 637 -21.84 -14.89 9.15
CA ILE A 637 -20.86 -15.96 8.94
C ILE A 637 -21.20 -17.15 9.84
N ALA A 638 -21.38 -18.33 9.24
CA ALA A 638 -21.60 -19.56 10.00
C ALA A 638 -20.35 -19.89 10.84
N SER A 639 -20.52 -20.01 12.17
CA SER A 639 -19.43 -20.35 13.09
C SER A 639 -19.79 -21.55 13.95
N SER A 640 -18.88 -22.50 14.04
CA SER A 640 -18.97 -23.66 14.95
C SER A 640 -18.41 -23.38 16.35
N VAL A 641 -17.78 -22.22 16.54
CA VAL A 641 -17.18 -21.76 17.80
C VAL A 641 -17.71 -20.37 18.18
N GLU A 642 -17.79 -20.08 19.47
CA GLU A 642 -18.14 -18.74 19.95
C GLU A 642 -16.95 -17.77 19.71
N VAL A 643 -17.15 -16.84 18.78
CA VAL A 643 -16.19 -15.77 18.48
C VAL A 643 -16.79 -14.45 18.97
N THR A 644 -16.06 -13.74 19.82
CA THR A 644 -16.57 -12.49 20.40
C THR A 644 -16.62 -11.37 19.35
N PRO A 645 -17.46 -10.33 19.51
CA PRO A 645 -17.47 -9.20 18.59
C PRO A 645 -16.11 -8.49 18.46
N GLN A 646 -15.29 -8.49 19.52
CA GLN A 646 -13.95 -7.93 19.49
C GLN A 646 -13.00 -8.79 18.65
N THR A 647 -13.02 -10.11 18.85
CA THR A 647 -12.23 -11.07 18.07
C THR A 647 -12.59 -11.02 16.58
N TRP A 648 -13.88 -10.85 16.25
CA TRP A 648 -14.31 -10.63 14.86
C TRP A 648 -13.73 -9.36 14.25
N ARG A 649 -13.63 -8.27 15.03
CA ARG A 649 -13.02 -7.02 14.56
C ARG A 649 -11.53 -7.19 14.31
N GLU A 650 -10.83 -7.88 15.21
CA GLU A 650 -9.39 -8.19 15.08
C GLU A 650 -9.11 -9.01 13.82
N TRP A 651 -9.88 -10.07 13.55
CA TRP A 651 -9.68 -10.90 12.34
C TRP A 651 -10.08 -10.19 11.05
N ARG A 652 -11.12 -9.35 11.07
CA ARG A 652 -11.47 -8.51 9.92
C ARG A 652 -10.35 -7.54 9.59
N LYS A 653 -9.80 -6.88 10.61
CA LYS A 653 -8.64 -6.00 10.44
C LYS A 653 -7.44 -6.76 9.88
N ALA A 654 -7.09 -7.91 10.47
CA ALA A 654 -5.98 -8.74 10.00
C ALA A 654 -6.13 -9.16 8.53
N ALA A 655 -7.35 -9.49 8.09
CA ALA A 655 -7.62 -9.86 6.69
C ALA A 655 -7.53 -8.67 5.73
N ILE A 656 -7.97 -7.47 6.17
CA ILE A 656 -7.84 -6.23 5.41
C ILE A 656 -6.37 -5.84 5.29
N ASP A 657 -5.63 -5.82 6.41
CA ASP A 657 -4.19 -5.51 6.42
C ASP A 657 -3.43 -6.43 5.44
N LEU A 658 -3.75 -7.74 5.42
CA LEU A 658 -3.19 -8.70 4.46
C LEU A 658 -3.53 -8.37 3.00
N ALA A 659 -4.77 -7.98 2.73
CA ALA A 659 -5.21 -7.65 1.37
C ALA A 659 -4.60 -6.35 0.85
N GLU A 660 -4.51 -5.31 1.69
CA GLU A 660 -3.88 -4.02 1.36
C GLU A 660 -2.38 -4.15 1.10
N HIS A 661 -1.73 -5.20 1.61
CA HIS A 661 -0.33 -5.46 1.34
C HIS A 661 -0.07 -6.06 -0.05
N ILE A 662 -1.04 -6.75 -0.66
CA ILE A 662 -0.85 -7.43 -1.97
C ILE A 662 -0.36 -6.47 -3.07
N PRO A 663 -0.94 -5.27 -3.27
CA PRO A 663 -0.49 -4.33 -4.29
C PRO A 663 0.90 -3.74 -4.02
N THR A 664 1.39 -3.81 -2.78
CA THR A 664 2.72 -3.27 -2.39
C THR A 664 3.86 -4.26 -2.63
N LEU A 665 3.53 -5.51 -2.99
CA LEU A 665 4.50 -6.56 -3.26
C LEU A 665 5.26 -6.31 -4.57
N PRO A 666 6.56 -6.65 -4.64
CA PRO A 666 7.31 -6.50 -5.88
C PRO A 666 6.72 -7.34 -7.01
N ASN A 667 6.83 -6.85 -8.25
CA ASN A 667 6.44 -7.62 -9.42
C ASN A 667 7.49 -8.69 -9.70
N TRP A 668 7.45 -9.82 -9.00
CA TRP A 668 8.33 -10.95 -9.30
C TRP A 668 7.65 -11.97 -10.23
N LEU A 669 8.52 -12.68 -10.94
CA LEU A 669 8.18 -13.76 -11.86
C LEU A 669 8.07 -15.09 -11.12
N SER A 670 6.94 -15.77 -11.29
CA SER A 670 6.70 -17.14 -10.80
C SER A 670 6.07 -17.99 -11.90
N PHE A 671 6.36 -19.28 -11.89
CA PHE A 671 5.80 -20.25 -12.83
C PHE A 671 5.74 -21.63 -12.17
N ASP A 672 4.85 -22.49 -12.63
CA ASP A 672 4.75 -23.84 -12.08
C ASP A 672 5.88 -24.72 -12.59
N ASP A 673 6.00 -24.82 -13.92
CA ASP A 673 7.00 -25.62 -14.59
C ASP A 673 7.44 -25.00 -15.92
N VAL A 674 8.69 -25.28 -16.33
CA VAL A 674 9.25 -24.89 -17.63
C VAL A 674 9.85 -26.13 -18.30
N TYR A 675 9.46 -26.37 -19.56
CA TYR A 675 9.81 -27.55 -20.34
C TYR A 675 10.56 -27.17 -21.60
N LEU A 676 11.44 -28.08 -22.05
CA LEU A 676 12.04 -27.97 -23.37
C LEU A 676 11.09 -28.53 -24.42
N ARG A 677 10.58 -27.67 -25.28
CA ARG A 677 9.72 -28.04 -26.41
C ARG A 677 10.52 -28.54 -27.61
N GLU A 678 11.60 -27.86 -27.93
CA GLU A 678 12.45 -28.14 -29.09
C GLU A 678 13.90 -27.73 -28.84
N GLU A 679 14.84 -28.53 -29.33
CA GLU A 679 16.24 -28.15 -29.50
C GLU A 679 16.55 -28.16 -31.00
N TYR A 680 17.16 -27.09 -31.51
CA TYR A 680 17.55 -26.98 -32.91
C TYR A 680 19.00 -26.56 -33.06
N ARG A 681 19.68 -27.15 -34.04
CA ARG A 681 21.09 -26.88 -34.34
C ARG A 681 21.38 -26.89 -35.83
N THR A 682 22.06 -25.85 -36.28
CA THR A 682 22.66 -25.76 -37.62
C THR A 682 24.04 -25.10 -37.53
N GLU A 683 24.75 -25.00 -38.65
CA GLU A 683 26.05 -24.32 -38.70
C GLU A 683 25.89 -22.84 -38.32
N GLY A 684 26.51 -22.44 -37.19
CA GLY A 684 26.50 -21.08 -36.69
C GLY A 684 25.25 -20.64 -35.91
N TYR A 685 24.27 -21.52 -35.68
CA TYR A 685 23.04 -21.19 -34.95
C TYR A 685 22.49 -22.38 -34.14
N GLU A 686 22.15 -22.14 -32.88
CA GLU A 686 21.51 -23.10 -31.98
C GLU A 686 20.38 -22.40 -31.22
N HIS A 687 19.27 -23.09 -30.92
CA HIS A 687 18.24 -22.57 -30.00
C HIS A 687 17.61 -23.63 -29.12
N LEU A 688 17.13 -23.19 -27.96
CA LEU A 688 16.25 -23.93 -27.06
C LEU A 688 14.88 -23.27 -27.05
N TRP A 689 13.84 -24.02 -27.41
CA TRP A 689 12.46 -23.55 -27.30
C TRP A 689 11.90 -23.94 -25.92
N LEU A 690 11.62 -22.94 -25.10
CA LEU A 690 11.10 -23.11 -23.75
C LEU A 690 9.59 -22.90 -23.73
N THR A 691 8.87 -23.76 -23.00
CA THR A 691 7.43 -23.64 -22.75
C THR A 691 7.20 -23.58 -21.24
N PHE A 692 6.65 -22.46 -20.79
CA PHE A 692 6.24 -22.25 -19.40
C PHE A 692 4.78 -22.66 -19.23
N THR A 693 4.49 -23.23 -18.07
CA THR A 693 3.12 -23.50 -17.63
C THR A 693 2.79 -22.63 -16.44
N ASN A 694 1.60 -22.04 -16.47
CA ASN A 694 1.03 -21.24 -15.39
C ASN A 694 2.02 -20.15 -14.94
N ILE A 695 2.22 -19.12 -15.76
CA ILE A 695 3.18 -18.04 -15.50
C ILE A 695 2.47 -16.85 -14.85
N LEU A 696 3.11 -16.24 -13.87
CA LEU A 696 2.58 -15.11 -13.12
C LEU A 696 3.68 -14.08 -12.89
N HIS A 697 3.49 -12.89 -13.45
CA HIS A 697 4.39 -11.75 -13.29
C HIS A 697 3.60 -10.62 -12.63
N GLY A 698 3.94 -10.28 -11.37
CA GLY A 698 3.07 -9.44 -10.55
C GLY A 698 1.70 -10.11 -10.36
N ASP A 699 0.64 -9.40 -10.73
CA ASP A 699 -0.77 -9.84 -10.76
C ASP A 699 -1.25 -10.28 -12.16
N VAL A 700 -0.35 -10.36 -13.14
CA VAL A 700 -0.65 -10.74 -14.53
C VAL A 700 -0.35 -12.21 -14.74
N TRP A 701 -1.40 -12.98 -15.00
CA TRP A 701 -1.36 -14.41 -15.18
C TRP A 701 -1.44 -14.81 -16.65
N ARG A 702 -0.70 -15.86 -17.04
CA ARG A 702 -0.88 -16.54 -18.32
C ARG A 702 -0.87 -18.05 -18.17
N ASN A 703 -1.71 -18.73 -18.92
CA ASN A 703 -1.77 -20.20 -18.88
C ASN A 703 -0.46 -20.83 -19.40
N SER A 704 0.12 -20.26 -20.45
CA SER A 704 1.38 -20.70 -21.04
C SER A 704 2.13 -19.52 -21.66
N LEU A 705 3.46 -19.60 -21.67
CA LEU A 705 4.32 -18.68 -22.41
C LEU A 705 5.43 -19.47 -23.09
N ASP A 706 5.61 -19.22 -24.39
CA ASP A 706 6.63 -19.86 -25.20
C ASP A 706 7.60 -18.83 -25.74
N PHE A 707 8.90 -19.08 -25.58
CA PHE A 707 9.94 -18.31 -26.27
C PHE A 707 11.18 -19.17 -26.51
N LYS A 708 12.00 -18.74 -27.48
CA LYS A 708 13.26 -19.41 -27.78
C LYS A 708 14.42 -18.64 -27.20
N VAL A 709 15.37 -19.36 -26.62
CA VAL A 709 16.70 -18.85 -26.32
C VAL A 709 17.60 -19.26 -27.48
N SER A 710 18.07 -18.29 -28.26
CA SER A 710 18.86 -18.54 -29.46
C SER A 710 20.28 -18.01 -29.31
N ALA A 711 21.24 -18.74 -29.87
CA ALA A 711 22.64 -18.38 -29.93
C ALA A 711 23.07 -18.34 -31.40
N SER A 712 23.68 -17.23 -31.82
CA SER A 712 24.15 -17.03 -33.19
C SER A 712 25.68 -16.86 -33.26
N ALA A 713 26.28 -16.92 -34.45
CA ALA A 713 27.73 -16.83 -34.66
C ALA A 713 28.57 -17.87 -33.88
N ILE A 714 28.00 -19.05 -33.63
CA ILE A 714 28.65 -20.13 -32.87
C ILE A 714 29.94 -20.58 -33.59
N GLY A 715 31.07 -20.49 -32.89
CA GLY A 715 32.38 -20.92 -33.41
C GLY A 715 33.11 -19.90 -34.30
N ALA A 716 32.65 -18.64 -34.38
CA ALA A 716 33.27 -17.60 -35.20
C ALA A 716 34.56 -16.99 -34.59
N SER A 717 34.71 -17.00 -33.26
CA SER A 717 35.84 -16.39 -32.54
C SER A 717 36.93 -17.39 -32.11
N ASN A 718 36.57 -18.61 -31.67
CA ASN A 718 37.47 -19.73 -31.36
C ASN A 718 36.70 -21.05 -31.25
N ALA A 719 37.32 -22.19 -31.56
CA ALA A 719 36.69 -23.52 -31.57
C ALA A 719 36.17 -24.03 -30.20
N ASN A 720 36.35 -23.27 -29.11
CA ASN A 720 35.95 -23.62 -27.75
C ASN A 720 34.96 -22.61 -27.10
N GLU A 721 34.58 -21.53 -27.77
CA GLU A 721 33.62 -20.54 -27.25
C GLU A 721 32.24 -20.79 -27.87
N PHE A 722 31.19 -20.77 -27.03
CA PHE A 722 29.83 -21.12 -27.47
C PHE A 722 29.22 -20.00 -28.33
N SER A 723 28.79 -18.90 -27.73
CA SER A 723 28.36 -17.70 -28.45
C SER A 723 28.30 -16.51 -27.49
N ASP A 724 28.57 -15.33 -28.04
CA ASP A 724 28.41 -14.04 -27.39
C ASP A 724 27.11 -13.33 -27.80
N PHE A 725 26.39 -13.89 -28.77
CA PHE A 725 25.18 -13.31 -29.36
C PHE A 725 24.00 -14.17 -28.99
N ILE A 726 23.47 -13.94 -27.79
CA ILE A 726 22.34 -14.66 -27.24
C ILE A 726 21.11 -13.76 -27.27
N ASN A 727 20.04 -14.27 -27.86
CA ASN A 727 18.78 -13.54 -27.98
C ASN A 727 17.61 -14.38 -27.47
N ILE A 728 16.59 -13.71 -26.97
CA ILE A 728 15.27 -14.31 -26.76
C ILE A 728 14.34 -13.96 -27.93
N GLU A 729 13.64 -14.96 -28.45
CA GLU A 729 12.72 -14.82 -29.59
C GLU A 729 11.31 -15.24 -29.17
N PHE A 730 10.35 -14.31 -29.28
CA PHE A 730 8.92 -14.56 -29.10
C PHE A 730 8.23 -14.76 -30.45
N ARG A 731 7.26 -15.68 -30.50
CA ARG A 731 6.44 -15.97 -31.69
C ARG A 731 5.01 -16.29 -31.31
N GLU A 732 4.11 -16.07 -32.25
CA GLU A 732 2.73 -16.51 -32.16
C GLU A 732 2.65 -18.05 -32.14
N MET A 733 1.78 -18.57 -31.27
CA MET A 733 1.60 -20.00 -31.12
C MET A 733 0.75 -20.59 -32.26
N ASN A 734 0.82 -21.91 -32.46
CA ASN A 734 0.08 -22.61 -33.52
C ASN A 734 -1.45 -22.46 -33.41
N ASP A 735 -1.95 -22.10 -32.23
CA ASP A 735 -3.36 -21.84 -31.93
C ASP A 735 -3.76 -20.37 -32.14
N GLY A 736 -2.84 -19.51 -32.60
CA GLY A 736 -3.06 -18.08 -32.80
C GLY A 736 -2.88 -17.23 -31.53
N THR A 737 -2.39 -17.82 -30.43
CA THR A 737 -2.19 -17.08 -29.19
C THR A 737 -0.97 -16.16 -29.30
N ALA A 738 -1.19 -14.87 -29.05
CA ALA A 738 -0.12 -13.88 -28.95
C ALA A 738 0.76 -14.12 -27.71
N PRO A 739 2.11 -14.08 -27.84
CA PRO A 739 3.01 -14.32 -26.71
C PRO A 739 3.08 -13.14 -25.72
N LEU A 740 2.79 -11.92 -26.18
CA LEU A 740 2.87 -10.68 -25.43
C LEU A 740 1.60 -9.84 -25.67
N VAL A 741 1.32 -8.87 -24.80
CA VAL A 741 0.20 -7.93 -25.01
C VAL A 741 0.48 -7.04 -26.22
N THR A 742 1.73 -6.65 -26.39
CA THR A 742 2.26 -5.91 -27.53
C THR A 742 2.51 -6.88 -28.69
N TRP A 743 1.45 -7.23 -29.41
CA TRP A 743 1.51 -8.13 -30.57
C TRP A 743 0.50 -7.70 -31.65
N PRO A 744 0.81 -7.82 -32.96
CA PRO A 744 2.06 -8.32 -33.53
C PRO A 744 3.21 -7.28 -33.54
N PRO A 745 4.48 -7.73 -33.50
CA PRO A 745 5.65 -6.87 -33.66
C PRO A 745 5.81 -6.41 -35.11
N GLU A 746 6.65 -5.39 -35.32
CA GLU A 746 6.95 -4.89 -36.67
C GLU A 746 7.69 -5.93 -37.54
N GLU A 747 8.51 -6.80 -36.92
CA GLU A 747 9.26 -7.82 -37.63
C GLU A 747 8.41 -9.05 -37.96
N THR A 748 8.54 -9.55 -39.19
CA THR A 748 7.85 -10.75 -39.69
C THR A 748 8.79 -11.55 -40.59
N ASP A 749 8.80 -12.88 -40.46
CA ASP A 749 9.50 -13.77 -41.38
C ASP A 749 8.57 -14.83 -42.01
N GLU A 750 9.14 -15.83 -42.69
CA GLU A 750 8.38 -16.89 -43.37
C GLU A 750 7.51 -17.74 -42.43
N PHE A 751 7.72 -17.66 -41.11
CA PHE A 751 6.96 -18.34 -40.08
C PHE A 751 6.03 -17.39 -39.29
N GLY A 752 5.83 -16.16 -39.75
CA GLY A 752 4.94 -15.18 -39.14
C GLY A 752 5.65 -14.08 -38.34
N PRO A 753 4.91 -13.30 -37.54
CA PRO A 753 5.47 -12.23 -36.73
C PRO A 753 6.47 -12.78 -35.70
N LYS A 754 7.55 -12.04 -35.46
CA LYS A 754 8.56 -12.42 -34.47
C LYS A 754 9.10 -11.19 -33.76
N LEU A 755 9.46 -11.36 -32.49
CA LEU A 755 10.18 -10.34 -31.73
C LEU A 755 11.47 -10.96 -31.21
N ASN A 756 12.61 -10.43 -31.63
CA ASN A 756 13.94 -10.94 -31.29
C ASN A 756 14.70 -9.89 -30.49
N ILE A 757 15.14 -10.25 -29.27
CA ILE A 757 15.70 -9.31 -28.30
C ILE A 757 17.05 -9.84 -27.85
N ALA A 758 18.11 -9.05 -28.02
CA ALA A 758 19.42 -9.38 -27.51
C ALA A 758 19.41 -9.23 -25.97
N ILE A 759 19.93 -10.23 -25.25
CA ILE A 759 19.81 -10.24 -23.78
C ILE A 759 20.68 -9.17 -23.09
N ASP A 760 21.64 -8.58 -23.80
CA ASP A 760 22.50 -7.48 -23.36
C ASP A 760 21.98 -6.09 -23.77
N ASP A 761 20.87 -6.01 -24.50
CA ASP A 761 20.29 -4.74 -24.98
C ASP A 761 18.77 -4.72 -24.79
N VAL A 762 18.32 -4.94 -23.55
CA VAL A 762 16.89 -4.86 -23.20
C VAL A 762 16.43 -3.40 -23.09
N GLU A 763 17.32 -2.46 -22.78
CA GLU A 763 17.00 -1.04 -22.58
C GLU A 763 16.64 -0.31 -23.88
N SER A 764 16.96 -0.87 -25.05
CA SER A 764 16.63 -0.28 -26.36
C SER A 764 15.18 -0.50 -26.81
N LEU A 765 14.39 -1.26 -26.04
CA LEU A 765 12.98 -1.57 -26.33
C LEU A 765 12.07 -0.36 -26.01
N SER A 766 11.91 0.58 -26.95
CA SER A 766 11.07 1.78 -26.75
C SER A 766 9.58 1.60 -27.08
N ASP A 767 9.24 0.61 -27.91
CA ASP A 767 7.90 0.47 -28.52
C ASP A 767 7.10 -0.73 -27.98
N ILE A 768 7.30 -1.10 -26.71
CA ILE A 768 6.56 -2.19 -26.05
C ILE A 768 5.81 -1.73 -24.80
N ALA A 769 4.68 -2.36 -24.50
CA ALA A 769 3.91 -2.08 -23.29
C ALA A 769 4.77 -2.32 -22.04
N LEU A 770 4.63 -1.46 -21.02
CA LEU A 770 5.41 -1.51 -19.78
C LEU A 770 5.40 -2.91 -19.12
N GLN A 771 4.26 -3.59 -19.16
CA GLN A 771 4.11 -4.93 -18.59
C GLN A 771 4.91 -6.00 -19.35
N ASP A 772 4.96 -5.90 -20.69
CA ASP A 772 5.77 -6.79 -21.51
C ASP A 772 7.25 -6.47 -21.34
N TYR A 773 7.61 -5.20 -21.25
CA TYR A 773 8.98 -4.76 -20.91
C TYR A 773 9.44 -5.36 -19.59
N GLN A 774 8.65 -5.21 -18.52
CA GLN A 774 8.96 -5.76 -17.20
C GLN A 774 9.06 -7.29 -17.23
N LEU A 775 8.14 -7.98 -17.91
CA LEU A 775 8.23 -9.42 -18.10
C LEU A 775 9.53 -9.81 -18.79
N ILE A 776 9.85 -9.17 -19.92
CA ILE A 776 11.05 -9.44 -20.71
C ILE A 776 12.30 -9.22 -19.87
N GLN A 777 12.35 -8.11 -19.13
CA GLN A 777 13.44 -7.79 -18.23
C GLN A 777 13.59 -8.87 -17.14
N HIS A 778 12.49 -9.32 -16.53
CA HIS A 778 12.52 -10.42 -15.56
C HIS A 778 12.95 -11.76 -16.19
N LEU A 779 12.50 -12.08 -17.40
CA LEU A 779 12.90 -13.29 -18.11
C LEU A 779 14.40 -13.28 -18.42
N VAL A 780 14.93 -12.16 -18.88
CA VAL A 780 16.37 -11.99 -19.19
C VAL A 780 17.22 -12.07 -17.93
N ASN A 781 16.88 -11.29 -16.90
CA ASN A 781 17.64 -11.26 -15.63
C ASN A 781 17.64 -12.60 -14.92
N ASN A 782 16.58 -13.40 -15.06
CA ASN A 782 16.44 -14.71 -14.42
C ASN A 782 16.73 -15.88 -15.38
N LEU A 783 17.23 -15.62 -16.60
CA LEU A 783 17.34 -16.64 -17.64
C LEU A 783 18.25 -17.82 -17.23
N ALA A 784 19.34 -17.53 -16.51
CA ALA A 784 20.21 -18.57 -15.94
C ALA A 784 19.45 -19.49 -14.97
N SER A 785 18.70 -18.92 -14.02
CA SER A 785 17.89 -19.69 -13.04
C SER A 785 16.75 -20.45 -13.71
N ILE A 786 16.14 -19.88 -14.75
CA ILE A 786 15.13 -20.54 -15.58
C ILE A 786 15.71 -21.80 -16.24
N LEU A 787 16.91 -21.70 -16.83
CA LEU A 787 17.58 -22.83 -17.48
C LEU A 787 17.98 -23.94 -16.48
N GLU A 788 18.30 -23.60 -15.23
CA GLU A 788 18.49 -24.58 -14.16
C GLU A 788 17.20 -25.38 -13.91
N LYS A 789 16.06 -24.68 -13.81
CA LYS A 789 14.72 -25.24 -13.57
C LYS A 789 14.11 -25.97 -14.78
N LEU A 790 14.75 -25.91 -15.96
CA LEU A 790 14.29 -26.53 -17.21
C LEU A 790 14.09 -28.04 -17.09
N ARG A 791 12.88 -28.55 -17.34
CA ARG A 791 12.62 -29.98 -17.45
C ARG A 791 12.88 -30.46 -18.88
N ILE A 792 13.63 -31.54 -19.01
CA ILE A 792 13.98 -32.16 -20.29
C ILE A 792 13.40 -33.57 -20.29
N ASP A 793 12.40 -33.81 -21.13
CA ASP A 793 11.78 -35.13 -21.30
C ASP A 793 12.55 -35.92 -22.38
N GLY A 794 13.41 -36.87 -21.98
CA GLY A 794 14.14 -37.74 -22.92
C GLY A 794 15.67 -37.70 -22.77
N ASN A 795 16.39 -37.98 -23.86
CA ASN A 795 17.87 -37.92 -23.88
C ASN A 795 18.35 -36.49 -23.57
N ASP A 796 19.49 -36.37 -22.87
CA ASP A 796 20.15 -35.10 -22.56
C ASP A 796 20.24 -34.17 -23.78
N ILE A 797 20.03 -32.87 -23.56
CA ILE A 797 20.28 -31.84 -24.59
C ILE A 797 21.72 -31.94 -25.09
N VAL A 798 21.89 -31.80 -26.40
CA VAL A 798 23.20 -32.02 -27.06
C VAL A 798 24.24 -31.06 -26.49
N ARG A 799 23.82 -29.82 -26.22
CA ARG A 799 24.59 -28.85 -25.45
C ARG A 799 24.05 -28.78 -24.02
N GLY A 800 24.82 -29.29 -23.06
CA GLY A 800 24.43 -29.30 -21.65
C GLY A 800 24.03 -27.92 -21.11
N LYS A 801 23.08 -27.91 -20.16
CA LYS A 801 22.51 -26.69 -19.57
C LYS A 801 23.58 -25.74 -19.05
N GLU A 802 24.60 -26.29 -18.40
CA GLU A 802 25.75 -25.54 -17.86
C GLU A 802 26.43 -24.65 -18.90
N GLN A 803 26.52 -25.09 -20.16
CA GLN A 803 27.13 -24.30 -21.23
C GLN A 803 26.23 -23.13 -21.66
N TRP A 804 24.91 -23.36 -21.71
CA TRP A 804 23.94 -22.29 -21.95
C TRP A 804 23.91 -21.28 -20.80
N ILE A 805 23.88 -21.75 -19.56
CA ILE A 805 23.93 -20.92 -18.34
C ILE A 805 25.21 -20.08 -18.33
N SER A 806 26.36 -20.70 -18.56
CA SER A 806 27.65 -20.00 -18.59
C SER A 806 27.69 -18.91 -19.66
N ALA A 807 27.12 -19.16 -20.84
CA ALA A 807 27.11 -18.18 -21.92
C ALA A 807 26.13 -17.03 -21.65
N VAL A 808 24.93 -17.31 -21.13
CA VAL A 808 23.98 -16.29 -20.67
C VAL A 808 24.63 -15.40 -19.61
N GLN A 809 25.25 -15.98 -18.59
CA GLN A 809 25.96 -15.22 -17.55
C GLN A 809 27.14 -14.42 -18.13
N ALA A 810 27.87 -14.99 -19.09
CA ALA A 810 28.99 -14.29 -19.73
C ALA A 810 28.55 -13.10 -20.58
N VAL A 811 27.34 -13.11 -21.15
CA VAL A 811 26.76 -11.98 -21.87
C VAL A 811 26.23 -10.93 -20.88
N LEU A 812 25.43 -11.34 -19.88
CA LEU A 812 24.84 -10.41 -18.90
C LEU A 812 25.87 -9.72 -17.99
N ASN A 813 27.03 -10.34 -17.76
CA ASN A 813 28.11 -9.75 -16.96
C ASN A 813 29.06 -8.85 -17.76
N ARG A 814 28.84 -8.65 -19.07
CA ARG A 814 29.67 -7.73 -19.87
C ARG A 814 29.28 -6.29 -19.55
N VAL A 815 30.25 -5.54 -19.05
CA VAL A 815 30.16 -4.07 -19.02
C VAL A 815 30.10 -3.60 -20.49
N PRO A 816 29.11 -2.79 -20.91
CA PRO A 816 28.99 -2.36 -22.29
C PRO A 816 30.29 -1.66 -22.72
N ALA A 817 30.90 -2.18 -23.78
CA ALA A 817 32.15 -1.67 -24.32
C ALA A 817 31.91 -0.23 -24.81
N LYS A 818 32.60 0.74 -24.20
CA LYS A 818 32.71 2.09 -24.77
C LYS A 818 33.19 1.99 -26.23
N PRO A 819 32.61 2.74 -27.18
CA PRO A 819 33.09 2.74 -28.55
C PRO A 819 34.52 3.29 -28.60
N ASN A 820 35.41 2.48 -29.19
CA ASN A 820 36.80 2.75 -29.58
C ASN A 820 37.31 4.19 -29.45
N GLU A 821 38.26 4.41 -28.54
CA GLU A 821 39.41 5.27 -28.83
C GLU A 821 40.71 4.50 -28.57
N ASP A 822 41.42 4.33 -29.68
CA ASP A 822 42.74 3.74 -29.85
C ASP A 822 43.84 4.49 -29.07
N LEU A 823 44.86 3.73 -28.66
CA LEU A 823 46.24 4.13 -28.32
C LEU A 823 46.46 4.83 -26.96
N VAL A 824 47.03 4.12 -25.99
CA VAL A 824 48.45 4.20 -25.58
C VAL A 824 48.70 3.25 -24.39
N SER A 825 49.62 2.30 -24.60
CA SER A 825 50.40 1.50 -23.64
C SER A 825 50.77 2.26 -22.35
N GLU A 826 50.89 1.69 -21.15
CA GLU A 826 51.63 0.49 -20.76
C GLU A 826 51.45 0.31 -19.23
N GLN A 827 51.21 -0.92 -18.79
CA GLN A 827 51.61 -1.54 -17.51
C GLN A 827 51.60 -0.71 -16.21
N THR A 828 50.81 -1.14 -15.22
CA THR A 828 51.29 -1.95 -14.08
C THR A 828 50.11 -2.34 -13.18
N GLY A 829 50.10 -3.61 -12.74
CA GLY A 829 48.97 -4.17 -12.00
C GLY A 829 48.97 -3.84 -10.51
N SER A 830 47.78 -3.92 -9.90
CA SER A 830 47.55 -4.39 -8.54
C SER A 830 46.04 -4.54 -8.32
N THR A 831 45.61 -5.72 -7.88
CA THR A 831 44.43 -5.99 -7.01
C THR A 831 43.27 -4.99 -7.07
N GLY A 832 42.20 -5.33 -7.82
CA GLY A 832 40.93 -4.61 -7.78
C GLY A 832 40.15 -4.91 -6.49
N GLU A 833 40.43 -4.15 -5.45
CA GLU A 833 39.53 -3.92 -4.31
C GLU A 833 39.21 -2.40 -4.27
N LEU A 834 37.91 -2.05 -4.32
CA LEU A 834 37.32 -0.84 -3.75
C LEU A 834 37.75 0.58 -4.24
N GLU A 835 38.09 0.79 -5.52
CA GLU A 835 38.20 2.15 -6.09
C GLU A 835 36.99 2.50 -6.98
N GLY A 836 36.16 3.47 -6.59
CA GLY A 836 35.03 3.92 -7.44
C GLY A 836 34.15 5.06 -6.91
N TYR A 837 34.07 5.27 -5.59
CA TYR A 837 33.28 6.36 -5.01
C TYR A 837 34.22 7.38 -4.34
N SER A 838 34.60 8.43 -5.08
CA SER A 838 35.28 9.62 -4.54
C SER A 838 34.24 10.72 -4.42
N LEU A 839 34.04 11.26 -3.21
CA LEU A 839 33.05 12.31 -2.92
C LEU A 839 33.76 13.64 -2.68
N ILE A 840 33.29 14.69 -3.34
CA ILE A 840 33.77 16.07 -3.16
C ILE A 840 32.73 16.81 -2.33
N TYR A 841 33.16 17.42 -1.23
CA TYR A 841 32.33 18.30 -0.43
C TYR A 841 31.98 19.57 -1.20
N GLU A 842 30.72 19.99 -1.15
CA GLU A 842 30.27 21.23 -1.78
C GLU A 842 29.75 22.25 -0.78
N GLU A 843 28.91 21.82 0.16
CA GLU A 843 28.17 22.75 1.04
C GLU A 843 27.80 22.10 2.37
N VAL A 844 27.72 22.92 3.41
CA VAL A 844 27.06 22.60 4.68
C VAL A 844 26.14 23.74 5.09
N VAL A 845 24.92 23.41 5.50
CA VAL A 845 23.94 24.36 6.03
C VAL A 845 23.47 23.87 7.38
N SER A 846 23.41 24.78 8.37
CA SER A 846 22.99 24.50 9.73
C SER A 846 22.05 25.60 10.22
N GLU A 847 20.77 25.27 10.39
CA GLU A 847 19.71 26.22 10.75
C GLU A 847 18.81 25.61 11.85
N GLY A 848 19.03 26.02 13.11
CA GLY A 848 18.21 25.55 14.24
C GLY A 848 18.26 24.03 14.43
N SER A 849 17.11 23.36 14.28
CA SER A 849 16.96 21.90 14.37
C SER A 849 17.15 21.19 13.02
N TYR A 850 17.68 21.88 12.01
CA TYR A 850 17.95 21.37 10.67
C TYR A 850 19.43 21.49 10.32
N GLN A 851 20.00 20.44 9.72
CA GLN A 851 21.34 20.48 9.17
C GLN A 851 21.47 19.59 7.94
N HIS A 852 22.24 19.99 6.93
CA HIS A 852 22.59 19.10 5.83
C HIS A 852 24.00 19.36 5.28
N ILE A 853 24.59 18.33 4.66
CA ILE A 853 25.88 18.38 3.99
C ILE A 853 25.69 17.86 2.55
N VAL A 854 26.19 18.59 1.56
CA VAL A 854 26.10 18.23 0.14
C VAL A 854 27.45 17.76 -0.38
N PHE A 855 27.42 16.68 -1.14
CA PHE A 855 28.54 16.08 -1.85
C PHE A 855 28.21 15.93 -3.33
N SER A 856 29.25 15.92 -4.17
CA SER A 856 29.16 15.49 -5.57
C SER A 856 30.19 14.42 -5.88
N GLN A 857 29.92 13.63 -6.92
CA GLN A 857 30.86 12.64 -7.42
C GLN A 857 31.43 13.11 -8.77
N PRO A 858 32.76 13.01 -8.99
CA PRO A 858 33.36 13.36 -10.28
C PRO A 858 32.73 12.53 -11.42
N GLY A 859 32.11 13.21 -12.40
CA GLY A 859 31.49 12.58 -13.56
C GLY A 859 30.03 12.16 -13.38
N ASN A 860 29.40 12.51 -12.26
CA ASN A 860 27.96 12.35 -12.03
C ASN A 860 27.37 13.70 -11.58
N ASP A 861 26.33 14.16 -12.26
CA ASP A 861 25.67 15.44 -11.96
C ASP A 861 24.71 15.35 -10.75
N THR A 862 24.48 14.15 -10.21
CA THR A 862 23.69 13.91 -9.01
C THR A 862 24.38 14.50 -7.77
N LYS A 863 23.72 15.49 -7.15
CA LYS A 863 24.00 15.99 -5.81
C LYS A 863 23.54 14.99 -4.77
N ILE A 864 24.42 14.69 -3.83
CA ILE A 864 24.20 13.76 -2.72
C ILE A 864 24.12 14.59 -1.45
N LYS A 865 22.93 14.74 -0.88
CA LYS A 865 22.67 15.55 0.31
C LYS A 865 22.39 14.64 1.50
N LEU A 866 23.27 14.68 2.49
CA LEU A 866 23.06 14.06 3.80
C LEU A 866 22.33 15.06 4.71
N ARG A 867 21.13 14.71 5.18
CA ARG A 867 20.17 15.66 5.78
C ARG A 867 19.68 15.17 7.14
N ALA A 868 19.61 16.06 8.12
CA ALA A 868 19.10 15.82 9.46
C ALA A 868 18.05 16.89 9.81
N GLU A 869 16.86 16.44 10.20
CA GLU A 869 15.72 17.26 10.61
C GLU A 869 15.34 16.96 12.06
N ASN A 870 14.64 17.88 12.72
CA ASN A 870 14.16 17.73 14.10
C ASN A 870 15.27 17.35 15.10
N ILE A 871 16.49 17.88 14.91
CA ILE A 871 17.65 17.56 15.75
C ILE A 871 17.38 18.00 17.20
N ASN A 872 17.31 17.03 18.11
CA ASN A 872 17.25 17.27 19.54
C ASN A 872 18.67 17.52 20.08
N SER A 873 18.91 18.72 20.60
CA SER A 873 20.23 19.17 21.05
C SER A 873 20.77 18.44 22.30
N GLU A 874 19.91 17.81 23.10
CA GLU A 874 20.30 17.09 24.31
C GLU A 874 20.56 15.60 24.05
N THR A 875 19.75 15.00 23.18
CA THR A 875 19.80 13.57 22.91
C THR A 875 20.50 13.22 21.60
N PHE A 876 20.73 14.18 20.70
CA PHE A 876 21.22 13.95 19.33
C PHE A 876 20.32 13.05 18.48
N ASP A 877 19.06 12.85 18.87
CA ASP A 877 18.05 12.20 18.04
C ASP A 877 17.60 13.17 16.95
N ALA A 878 17.53 12.68 15.71
CA ALA A 878 17.16 13.48 14.54
C ALA A 878 16.51 12.56 13.50
N GLU A 879 15.69 13.08 12.61
CA GLU A 879 15.26 12.35 11.41
C GLU A 879 16.32 12.54 10.33
N THR A 880 16.90 11.44 9.85
CA THR A 880 18.07 11.50 8.97
C THR A 880 17.80 10.85 7.63
N TYR A 881 18.20 11.53 6.57
CA TYR A 881 17.93 11.12 5.19
C TYR A 881 19.15 11.30 4.29
N LEU A 882 19.27 10.43 3.30
CA LEU A 882 20.16 10.57 2.16
C LEU A 882 19.31 10.96 0.95
N GLU A 883 19.55 12.17 0.44
CA GLU A 883 18.77 12.78 -0.63
C GLU A 883 19.61 12.89 -1.90
N PHE A 884 19.08 12.42 -3.03
CA PHE A 884 19.70 12.52 -4.36
C PHE A 884 18.93 13.52 -5.21
N ARG A 885 19.66 14.40 -5.92
CA ARG A 885 19.09 15.38 -6.86
C ARG A 885 20.04 15.66 -8.00
N ASP A 886 19.58 15.52 -9.24
CA ASP A 886 20.28 16.05 -10.42
C ASP A 886 19.54 17.20 -11.11
N GLY A 887 18.34 17.55 -10.63
CA GLY A 887 17.48 18.61 -11.19
C GLY A 887 16.63 18.16 -12.39
N THR A 888 16.61 16.87 -12.69
CA THR A 888 15.85 16.25 -13.80
C THR A 888 15.07 15.03 -13.33
N SER A 889 14.08 14.59 -14.10
CA SER A 889 13.32 13.37 -13.79
C SER A 889 14.15 12.08 -13.84
N GLU A 890 15.42 12.15 -14.22
CA GLU A 890 16.36 11.02 -14.34
C GLU A 890 17.15 10.76 -13.05
N VAL A 891 16.83 11.45 -11.95
CA VAL A 891 17.46 11.26 -10.63
C VAL A 891 17.51 9.78 -10.23
N VAL A 892 18.67 9.33 -9.74
CA VAL A 892 18.89 7.94 -9.35
C VAL A 892 17.84 7.51 -8.33
N TYR A 893 17.18 6.38 -8.60
CA TYR A 893 16.04 5.83 -7.83
C TYR A 893 14.71 6.59 -7.97
N ASN A 894 14.50 7.31 -9.07
CA ASN A 894 13.20 7.94 -9.38
C ASN A 894 12.00 6.99 -9.35
N HIS A 895 12.22 5.68 -9.52
CA HIS A 895 11.23 4.62 -9.45
C HIS A 895 10.96 4.12 -8.02
N SER A 896 11.74 4.56 -7.03
CA SER A 896 11.57 4.14 -5.64
C SER A 896 10.44 4.93 -4.96
N GLN A 897 9.86 4.34 -3.92
CA GLN A 897 8.88 5.03 -3.05
C GLN A 897 9.43 6.30 -2.36
N PHE A 898 10.74 6.52 -2.43
CA PHE A 898 11.43 7.67 -1.88
C PHE A 898 11.50 8.85 -2.85
N PHE A 899 10.99 8.68 -4.08
CA PHE A 899 10.89 9.74 -5.07
C PHE A 899 9.84 10.78 -4.69
N GLY A 900 10.19 12.04 -4.87
CA GLY A 900 9.29 13.17 -4.71
C GLY A 900 9.71 14.33 -5.60
N GLU A 901 8.87 15.35 -5.69
CA GLU A 901 9.15 16.58 -6.43
C GLU A 901 8.81 17.77 -5.56
N ASP A 902 9.69 18.76 -5.51
CA ASP A 902 9.44 20.05 -4.84
C ASP A 902 9.84 21.23 -5.74
N GLU A 903 9.81 22.44 -5.20
CA GLU A 903 10.13 23.68 -5.92
C GLU A 903 11.55 23.72 -6.53
N TYR A 904 12.44 22.81 -6.09
CA TYR A 904 13.81 22.68 -6.60
C TYR A 904 13.98 21.48 -7.54
N GLY A 905 12.87 20.84 -7.93
CA GLY A 905 12.82 19.74 -8.88
C GLY A 905 12.70 18.34 -8.24
N PRO A 906 12.70 17.29 -9.07
CA PRO A 906 12.65 15.90 -8.64
C PRO A 906 13.83 15.51 -7.73
N TYR A 907 13.53 14.71 -6.70
CA TYR A 907 14.49 14.21 -5.73
C TYR A 907 14.13 12.81 -5.27
N VAL A 908 15.11 12.08 -4.73
CA VAL A 908 14.88 10.85 -3.99
C VAL A 908 15.41 11.01 -2.59
N LYS A 909 14.58 10.79 -1.56
CA LYS A 909 14.93 10.99 -0.15
C LYS A 909 14.79 9.69 0.64
N ILE A 910 15.89 8.98 0.84
CA ILE A 910 15.93 7.68 1.52
C ILE A 910 16.25 7.86 3.01
N PRO A 911 15.45 7.34 3.96
CA PRO A 911 15.79 7.32 5.37
C PRO A 911 17.08 6.54 5.64
N LEU A 912 17.95 7.06 6.51
CA LEU A 912 19.21 6.41 6.84
C LEU A 912 19.00 5.06 7.54
N GLU A 913 17.95 4.92 8.34
CA GLU A 913 17.58 3.65 8.99
C GLU A 913 17.37 2.56 7.94
N LYS A 914 16.75 2.91 6.81
CA LYS A 914 16.55 1.98 5.70
C LYS A 914 17.88 1.58 5.05
N LEU A 915 18.81 2.52 4.89
CA LEU A 915 20.14 2.24 4.35
C LEU A 915 20.99 1.40 5.32
N GLU A 916 20.83 1.58 6.64
CA GLU A 916 21.48 0.76 7.65
C GLU A 916 20.93 -0.68 7.69
N GLU A 917 19.61 -0.85 7.63
CA GLU A 917 18.97 -2.16 7.46
C GLU A 917 19.48 -2.87 6.21
N LEU A 918 19.52 -2.17 5.08
CA LEU A 918 19.96 -2.72 3.80
C LEU A 918 21.46 -3.01 3.76
N ASN A 919 22.29 -2.31 4.55
CA ASN A 919 23.71 -2.64 4.69
C ASN A 919 23.96 -3.90 5.55
N GLN A 920 23.01 -4.29 6.41
CA GLN A 920 23.12 -5.49 7.25
C GLN A 920 22.67 -6.78 6.53
N VAL A 921 21.88 -6.65 5.47
CA VAL A 921 21.40 -7.75 4.64
C VAL A 921 22.25 -7.82 3.37
N GLU A 922 22.87 -8.96 3.04
CA GLU A 922 23.71 -9.12 1.83
C GLU A 922 22.97 -8.94 0.49
N ASP A 923 21.67 -8.61 0.52
CA ASP A 923 20.73 -8.59 -0.61
C ASP A 923 20.24 -7.16 -0.95
N ALA A 924 21.15 -6.19 -0.96
CA ALA A 924 20.85 -4.80 -1.30
C ALA A 924 20.92 -4.52 -2.82
N SER A 925 20.37 -5.40 -3.68
CA SER A 925 20.54 -5.26 -5.14
C SER A 925 20.02 -3.93 -5.70
N GLU A 926 18.89 -3.44 -5.18
CA GLU A 926 18.25 -2.19 -5.63
C GLU A 926 19.02 -0.95 -5.14
N PHE A 927 19.31 -0.83 -3.84
CA PHE A 927 19.96 0.36 -3.25
C PHE A 927 21.49 0.23 -3.07
N LYS A 928 22.14 -0.73 -3.74
CA LYS A 928 23.58 -1.02 -3.57
C LYS A 928 24.46 0.22 -3.71
N TRP A 929 24.12 1.09 -4.66
CA TRP A 929 24.84 2.34 -4.87
C TRP A 929 24.62 3.33 -3.72
N ALA A 930 23.39 3.56 -3.26
CA ALA A 930 23.11 4.38 -2.07
C ALA A 930 23.80 3.86 -0.80
N CYS A 931 23.77 2.55 -0.57
CA CYS A 931 24.46 1.89 0.55
C CYS A 931 25.99 2.07 0.48
N GLY A 932 26.56 1.96 -0.72
CA GLY A 932 27.99 2.23 -0.97
C GLY A 932 28.37 3.69 -0.73
N ILE A 933 27.52 4.63 -1.14
CA ILE A 933 27.70 6.07 -0.88
C ILE A 933 27.59 6.37 0.62
N TYR A 934 26.57 5.85 1.30
CA TYR A 934 26.35 6.03 2.73
C TYR A 934 27.56 5.58 3.56
N SER A 935 28.08 4.38 3.29
CA SER A 935 29.26 3.84 3.98
C SER A 935 30.50 4.73 3.84
N LYS A 936 30.64 5.45 2.72
CA LYS A 936 31.78 6.37 2.49
C LYS A 936 31.55 7.80 2.97
N LEU A 937 30.31 8.23 3.15
CA LEU A 937 30.00 9.58 3.62
C LEU A 937 30.59 9.83 5.01
N GLN A 938 30.57 8.83 5.89
CA GLN A 938 31.16 8.97 7.22
C GLN A 938 32.68 9.23 7.15
N GLU A 939 33.40 8.46 6.35
CA GLU A 939 34.84 8.67 6.11
C GLU A 939 35.11 10.03 5.44
N SER A 940 34.28 10.40 4.46
CA SER A 940 34.41 11.68 3.73
C SER A 940 34.17 12.89 4.62
N ILE A 941 33.20 12.84 5.54
CA ILE A 941 32.92 13.91 6.51
C ILE A 941 34.11 14.08 7.46
N HIS A 942 34.66 12.97 7.97
CA HIS A 942 35.79 13.03 8.91
C HIS A 942 37.09 13.49 8.22
N ALA A 943 37.32 13.07 6.97
CA ALA A 943 38.51 13.40 6.20
C ALA A 943 38.50 14.81 5.59
N SER A 944 37.33 15.43 5.43
CA SER A 944 37.23 16.78 4.86
C SER A 944 37.77 17.84 5.82
N ASN A 945 38.68 18.70 5.33
CA ASN A 945 39.16 19.87 6.09
C ASN A 945 38.22 21.07 6.00
N ASP A 946 37.22 21.00 5.11
CA ASP A 946 36.30 22.10 4.81
C ASP A 946 35.00 22.04 5.64
N ILE A 947 34.82 20.98 6.45
CA ILE A 947 33.72 20.83 7.40
C ILE A 947 34.22 21.17 8.81
N ASP A 948 33.48 22.01 9.53
CA ASP A 948 33.81 22.43 10.90
C ASP A 948 33.83 21.23 11.88
N GLU A 949 34.78 21.23 12.82
CA GLU A 949 34.97 20.14 13.80
C GLU A 949 33.74 19.91 14.70
N LEU A 950 32.97 20.95 15.01
CA LEU A 950 31.72 20.81 15.78
C LEU A 950 30.63 20.11 14.94
N ILE A 951 30.58 20.39 13.63
CA ILE A 951 29.65 19.74 12.70
C ILE A 951 30.02 18.26 12.52
N LYS A 952 31.32 17.95 12.39
CA LYS A 952 31.80 16.56 12.36
C LYS A 952 31.40 15.81 13.63
N LEU A 953 31.58 16.44 14.80
CA LEU A 953 31.23 15.84 16.09
C LEU A 953 29.72 15.62 16.23
N LEU A 954 28.90 16.56 15.75
CA LEU A 954 27.44 16.46 15.75
C LEU A 954 26.97 15.31 14.86
N TRP A 955 27.39 15.26 13.59
CA TRP A 955 27.03 14.18 12.67
C TRP A 955 27.52 12.81 13.16
N LYS A 956 28.71 12.76 13.75
CA LYS A 956 29.20 11.54 14.40
C LYS A 956 28.27 11.09 15.52
N ASN A 957 27.76 12.00 16.35
CA ASN A 957 26.84 11.66 17.43
C ASN A 957 25.46 11.25 16.91
N ILE A 958 24.91 11.96 15.91
CA ILE A 958 23.63 11.63 15.27
C ILE A 958 23.68 10.22 14.66
N LEU A 959 24.71 9.91 13.86
CA LEU A 959 24.87 8.60 13.22
C LEU A 959 25.14 7.48 14.26
N ASN A 960 25.91 7.76 15.32
CA ASN A 960 26.14 6.80 16.41
C ASN A 960 24.89 6.57 17.28
N GLN A 961 23.98 7.54 17.35
CA GLN A 961 22.69 7.40 18.04
C GLN A 961 21.77 6.48 17.22
N LYS A 962 21.77 6.64 15.89
CA LYS A 962 20.96 5.84 14.96
C LYS A 962 21.36 4.38 14.93
N SER A 963 22.65 4.09 14.80
CA SER A 963 23.17 2.72 14.85
C SER A 963 23.01 1.98 16.19
N LYS A 964 22.54 2.66 17.26
CA LYS A 964 22.24 2.05 18.57
C LYS A 964 20.76 1.74 18.78
N LYS A 965 19.88 2.35 18.00
CA LYS A 965 18.45 1.99 17.94
C LYS A 965 18.28 0.85 16.96
#